data_AF-A0A178KI11-F1
#
_entry.id   AF-A0A178KI11-F1
#
_cell.length_a   1.000
_cell.length_b   1.000
_cell.length_c   1.000
_cell.angle_alpha   90.00
_cell.angle_beta   90.00
_cell.angle_gamma   90.00
#
_symmetry.space_group_name_H-M   'P 1'
#
loop_
_entity.id
_entity.type
_entity.pdbx_description
1 polymer ?
#
loop_
_entity_poly.entity_id
_entity_poly.type
_entity_poly.pdbx_seq_one_letter_code
_entity_poly.pdbx_strand_id
1 'polypeptide(L)'
;MTIDELYDTVSIIERSTVKESHLVRFEEIYWPLSDEDKQKKLDIISKTFFHILKIYPYPLSEDETGRISKLIDSIAATQIPIYQKESFICGEYEFFRLLYNLENNDTSNSAKVYELLGEDITPVDWIFSLKKNDKFLYPLGTIMNDVIRNNYFDVKTLFNLSFLLRIYVKHKINDNEILTKIDELSKNYNIKCLEYIRAGGKQLLSSQNVNENGTMIFRHNEKVLIRSTKKYYFGPKQSINEEKDSKNNVIAYFIEYCLPTNDIKFFSLTEFLRNAEPNAEKFEFIKKIYQKGHFNNFYQDAIYLNKQTHKYKFLNPYGSLDEKILIPAGKRYEKYNNDEEGFFDLLNASDKRYSLRQSIIWSRKQFDILTLDFFSELTRLNKRPINLESDEISESDFLQNSLFKQYFENCGYFNEDTILNYLDFIQNNVFNLNNVEVEMNNDMKLIFPYKIYAPACFSDVCYLYKHRLEDIQGEFCQFKIFNRGLEKCIEVNGKEVEIKDIEKNILNSSDIDNLNVPSSIKEGFFDEQNSVLYYDRQLTAVAKKLINFNQKIEDYYLTYEVLKSKSDTSLKSIIDLIAAIKLDSINYDVFSVSPMEEAESILWYKLMWHFVIMGWKSEQINSFLDLVLNRHYTGCALYYQDTVSNWYQSVNKMISDDSNLVFTKEKKQDTTLDNYIAEITSSLGGKQAITQTDFDQSKVRLENNKFYYNEREIKTIVILVDNIMGGTSLKNALHHYFINGSEEDIHGKYFPCSTELKEKGLKNLNVKVIVKAIWSFSDVKDNAESLIDSSFDLSIECEEIIENKYKWNTDIKTITESLYGKAEKAKYLIFRQKNMPCKSVFPKKVTDTTNLIGLFNRSKELK
;
A
#
# COMPACT_ATOMS: atom_id res chain seq x y z
N MET A 1 -16.03 -32.26 -10.52
CA MET A 1 -15.57 -31.29 -9.53
C MET A 1 -15.81 -31.88 -8.16
N THR A 2 -14.80 -31.92 -7.30
CA THR A 2 -14.94 -32.44 -5.92
C THR A 2 -15.43 -31.36 -4.96
N ILE A 3 -15.83 -31.74 -3.74
CA ILE A 3 -16.22 -30.77 -2.71
C ILE A 3 -15.04 -29.87 -2.28
N ASP A 4 -13.82 -30.42 -2.32
CA ASP A 4 -12.58 -29.70 -2.02
C ASP A 4 -12.30 -28.63 -3.08
N GLU A 5 -12.43 -28.99 -4.37
CA GLU A 5 -12.29 -28.04 -5.48
C GLU A 5 -13.37 -26.94 -5.44
N LEU A 6 -14.60 -27.30 -5.04
CA LEU A 6 -15.68 -26.31 -4.88
C LEU A 6 -15.38 -25.37 -3.71
N TYR A 7 -14.86 -25.89 -2.59
CA TYR A 7 -14.44 -25.09 -1.44
C TYR A 7 -13.39 -24.05 -1.85
N ASP A 8 -12.32 -24.50 -2.52
CA ASP A 8 -11.25 -23.63 -3.00
C ASP A 8 -11.81 -22.53 -3.91
N THR A 9 -12.73 -22.89 -4.80
CA THR A 9 -13.42 -21.95 -5.70
C THR A 9 -14.23 -20.90 -4.94
N VAL A 10 -15.08 -21.30 -3.98
CA VAL A 10 -15.97 -20.35 -3.29
C VAL A 10 -15.26 -19.54 -2.20
N SER A 11 -14.12 -20.03 -1.68
CA SER A 11 -13.35 -19.36 -0.62
C SER A 11 -12.64 -18.09 -1.08
N ILE A 12 -12.40 -17.94 -2.39
CA ILE A 12 -11.69 -16.80 -3.00
C ILE A 12 -12.62 -15.79 -3.70
N ILE A 13 -13.94 -16.02 -3.71
CA ILE A 13 -14.90 -15.19 -4.44
C ILE A 13 -15.46 -14.07 -3.55
N GLU A 14 -15.40 -12.83 -4.05
CA GLU A 14 -16.07 -11.66 -3.46
C GLU A 14 -17.54 -11.55 -3.91
N ARG A 15 -18.37 -10.84 -3.13
CA ARG A 15 -19.84 -10.74 -3.29
C ARG A 15 -20.37 -10.22 -4.64
N SER A 16 -19.53 -9.82 -5.59
CA SER A 16 -19.92 -9.10 -6.82
C SER A 16 -20.13 -9.97 -8.07
N THR A 17 -19.82 -11.28 -8.07
CA THR A 17 -20.04 -12.20 -9.21
C THR A 17 -21.25 -13.12 -8.99
N VAL A 18 -22.06 -13.35 -10.04
CA VAL A 18 -23.40 -14.02 -10.03
C VAL A 18 -23.30 -15.56 -9.86
N LYS A 19 -24.22 -16.31 -9.23
CA LYS A 19 -24.75 -16.32 -7.84
C LYS A 19 -25.62 -17.56 -7.54
N GLU A 20 -26.27 -18.16 -8.54
CA GLU A 20 -27.20 -19.30 -8.36
C GLU A 20 -26.57 -20.68 -8.71
N SER A 21 -25.57 -20.68 -9.60
CA SER A 21 -24.90 -21.90 -10.06
C SER A 21 -24.13 -22.66 -8.97
N HIS A 22 -23.64 -21.97 -7.93
CA HIS A 22 -22.85 -22.60 -6.87
C HIS A 22 -23.71 -23.43 -5.91
N LEU A 23 -24.95 -23.01 -5.60
CA LEU A 23 -25.86 -23.80 -4.78
C LEU A 23 -26.29 -25.07 -5.51
N VAL A 24 -26.67 -24.95 -6.79
CA VAL A 24 -27.01 -26.10 -7.65
C VAL A 24 -25.83 -27.08 -7.70
N ARG A 25 -24.62 -26.57 -7.94
CA ARG A 25 -23.41 -27.39 -8.03
C ARG A 25 -23.03 -28.03 -6.70
N PHE A 26 -23.28 -27.35 -5.59
CA PHE A 26 -23.12 -27.93 -4.26
C PHE A 26 -24.09 -29.10 -4.05
N GLU A 27 -25.37 -28.95 -4.42
CA GLU A 27 -26.37 -30.03 -4.35
C GLU A 27 -26.00 -31.23 -5.23
N GLU A 28 -25.57 -30.98 -6.47
CA GLU A 28 -25.10 -32.02 -7.41
C GLU A 28 -23.90 -32.81 -6.87
N ILE A 29 -23.07 -32.19 -6.02
CA ILE A 29 -21.94 -32.85 -5.38
C ILE A 29 -22.38 -33.52 -4.08
N TYR A 30 -23.16 -32.84 -3.24
CA TYR A 30 -23.50 -33.27 -1.88
C TYR A 30 -24.47 -34.45 -1.84
N TRP A 31 -25.53 -34.42 -2.63
CA TRP A 31 -26.56 -35.47 -2.58
C TRP A 31 -26.05 -36.86 -2.99
N PRO A 32 -25.17 -37.00 -4.01
CA PRO A 32 -24.60 -38.30 -4.39
C PRO A 32 -23.53 -38.85 -3.43
N LEU A 33 -23.01 -38.06 -2.47
CA LEU A 33 -22.01 -38.57 -1.52
C LEU A 33 -22.61 -39.68 -0.65
N SER A 34 -21.81 -40.73 -0.42
CA SER A 34 -22.12 -41.76 0.58
C SER A 34 -22.16 -41.13 1.98
N ASP A 35 -22.89 -41.76 2.91
CA ASP A 35 -22.93 -41.27 4.29
C ASP A 35 -21.53 -41.28 4.93
N GLU A 36 -20.69 -42.27 4.59
CA GLU A 36 -19.30 -42.33 5.05
C GLU A 36 -18.47 -41.13 4.53
N ASP A 37 -18.66 -40.72 3.27
CA ASP A 37 -17.97 -39.57 2.70
C ASP A 37 -18.48 -38.25 3.30
N LYS A 38 -19.79 -38.12 3.53
CA LYS A 38 -20.37 -36.97 4.23
C LYS A 38 -19.80 -36.81 5.63
N GLN A 39 -19.64 -37.92 6.37
CA GLN A 39 -19.03 -37.92 7.69
C GLN A 39 -17.54 -37.54 7.64
N LYS A 40 -16.75 -38.15 6.73
CA LYS A 40 -15.31 -37.87 6.58
C LYS A 40 -15.03 -36.43 6.13
N LYS A 41 -15.92 -35.84 5.32
CA LYS A 41 -15.77 -34.49 4.74
C LYS A 41 -16.66 -33.43 5.39
N LEU A 42 -17.22 -33.70 6.57
CA LEU A 42 -18.22 -32.84 7.20
C LEU A 42 -17.75 -31.40 7.42
N ASP A 43 -16.48 -31.20 7.81
CA ASP A 43 -15.89 -29.88 8.01
C ASP A 43 -15.87 -29.06 6.72
N ILE A 44 -15.33 -29.63 5.63
CA ILE A 44 -15.25 -28.92 4.35
C ILE A 44 -16.63 -28.71 3.73
N ILE A 45 -17.53 -29.68 3.83
CA ILE A 45 -18.94 -29.55 3.40
C ILE A 45 -19.59 -28.35 4.08
N SER A 46 -19.46 -28.25 5.41
CA SER A 46 -20.06 -27.18 6.21
C SER A 46 -19.47 -25.83 5.85
N LYS A 47 -18.14 -25.74 5.72
CA LYS A 47 -17.44 -24.50 5.33
C LYS A 47 -17.82 -24.05 3.91
N THR A 48 -17.90 -24.98 2.95
CA THR A 48 -18.29 -24.67 1.57
C THR A 48 -19.71 -24.12 1.53
N PHE A 49 -20.66 -24.80 2.18
CA PHE A 49 -22.06 -24.36 2.18
C PHE A 49 -22.22 -23.00 2.87
N PHE A 50 -21.52 -22.78 3.99
CA PHE A 50 -21.53 -21.50 4.67
C PHE A 50 -20.99 -20.37 3.78
N HIS A 51 -19.92 -20.60 3.02
CA HIS A 51 -19.40 -19.61 2.05
C HIS A 51 -20.40 -19.32 0.94
N ILE A 52 -21.08 -20.34 0.41
CA ILE A 52 -22.16 -20.15 -0.57
C ILE A 52 -23.25 -19.24 0.02
N LEU A 53 -23.68 -19.47 1.26
CA LEU A 53 -24.67 -18.63 1.95
C LEU A 53 -24.20 -17.17 2.14
N LYS A 54 -22.89 -16.92 2.31
CA LYS A 54 -22.34 -15.55 2.43
C LYS A 54 -22.52 -14.72 1.16
N ILE A 55 -22.46 -15.38 0.00
CA ILE A 55 -22.50 -14.75 -1.33
C ILE A 55 -23.86 -14.88 -2.01
N TYR A 56 -24.76 -15.71 -1.48
CA TYR A 56 -26.08 -15.95 -2.04
C TYR A 56 -26.97 -14.69 -1.99
N PRO A 57 -27.73 -14.37 -3.05
CA PRO A 57 -28.63 -13.23 -3.07
C PRO A 57 -29.86 -13.45 -2.16
N TYR A 58 -30.23 -12.42 -1.39
CA TYR A 58 -31.45 -12.37 -0.57
C TYR A 58 -32.26 -11.11 -0.98
N PRO A 59 -33.60 -11.15 -1.08
CA PRO A 59 -34.54 -12.16 -0.59
C PRO A 59 -34.68 -13.42 -1.46
N LEU A 60 -35.16 -14.52 -0.86
CA LEU A 60 -35.30 -15.84 -1.49
C LEU A 60 -36.75 -16.16 -1.87
N SER A 61 -36.93 -16.97 -2.92
CA SER A 61 -38.21 -17.64 -3.20
C SER A 61 -38.51 -18.75 -2.19
N GLU A 62 -39.76 -19.20 -2.15
CA GLU A 62 -40.18 -20.28 -1.25
C GLU A 62 -39.50 -21.63 -1.61
N ASP A 63 -39.26 -21.87 -2.90
CA ASP A 63 -38.53 -23.06 -3.38
C ASP A 63 -37.06 -23.04 -2.92
N GLU A 64 -36.37 -21.91 -3.10
CA GLU A 64 -34.98 -21.74 -2.64
C GLU A 64 -34.87 -21.85 -1.11
N THR A 65 -35.84 -21.30 -0.39
CA THR A 65 -35.92 -21.43 1.07
C THR A 65 -36.05 -22.90 1.48
N GLY A 66 -36.89 -23.67 0.77
CA GLY A 66 -37.04 -25.11 0.98
C GLY A 66 -35.77 -25.90 0.69
N ARG A 67 -35.06 -25.57 -0.39
CA ARG A 67 -33.78 -26.21 -0.76
C ARG A 67 -32.69 -25.96 0.28
N ILE A 68 -32.53 -24.71 0.71
CA ILE A 68 -31.55 -24.32 1.73
C ILE A 68 -31.86 -24.99 3.06
N SER A 69 -33.12 -24.97 3.53
CA SER A 69 -33.54 -25.65 4.76
C SER A 69 -33.25 -27.15 4.71
N LYS A 70 -33.58 -27.83 3.60
CA LYS A 70 -33.28 -29.26 3.43
C LYS A 70 -31.78 -29.58 3.50
N LEU A 71 -30.92 -28.72 2.95
CA LEU A 71 -29.47 -28.87 3.04
C LEU A 71 -28.97 -28.66 4.48
N ILE A 72 -29.49 -27.64 5.18
CA ILE A 72 -29.17 -27.39 6.59
C ILE A 72 -29.49 -28.64 7.42
N ASP A 73 -30.69 -29.20 7.27
CA ASP A 73 -31.14 -30.38 8.02
C ASP A 73 -30.25 -31.60 7.73
N SER A 74 -29.96 -31.84 6.45
CA SER A 74 -29.13 -32.97 6.02
C SER A 74 -27.70 -32.86 6.54
N ILE A 75 -27.10 -31.67 6.51
CA ILE A 75 -25.78 -31.44 7.07
C ILE A 75 -25.82 -31.61 8.59
N ALA A 76 -26.78 -31.00 9.27
CA ALA A 76 -26.93 -31.05 10.73
C ALA A 76 -27.18 -32.47 11.28
N ALA A 77 -27.86 -33.33 10.51
CA ALA A 77 -28.12 -34.73 10.87
C ALA A 77 -26.90 -35.65 10.69
N THR A 78 -25.84 -35.20 10.00
CA THR A 78 -24.65 -36.01 9.72
C THR A 78 -23.84 -36.21 11.01
N GLN A 79 -23.65 -37.45 11.44
CA GLN A 79 -22.93 -37.75 12.69
C GLN A 79 -21.42 -37.51 12.58
N ILE A 80 -20.81 -36.93 13.61
CA ILE A 80 -19.35 -36.86 13.71
C ILE A 80 -18.82 -38.28 13.99
N PRO A 81 -17.82 -38.78 13.24
CA PRO A 81 -17.21 -40.07 13.50
C PRO A 81 -16.73 -40.20 14.94
N ILE A 82 -16.99 -41.34 15.59
CA ILE A 82 -16.69 -41.57 17.02
C ILE A 82 -15.22 -41.24 17.35
N TYR A 83 -14.29 -41.59 16.46
CA TYR A 83 -12.85 -41.37 16.63
C TYR A 83 -12.40 -39.91 16.40
N GLN A 84 -13.27 -39.03 15.88
CA GLN A 84 -13.01 -37.60 15.66
C GLN A 84 -13.83 -36.70 16.60
N LYS A 85 -14.72 -37.28 17.41
CA LYS A 85 -15.69 -36.52 18.21
C LYS A 85 -15.04 -35.50 19.17
N GLU A 86 -13.88 -35.82 19.73
CA GLU A 86 -13.14 -34.94 20.64
C GLU A 86 -12.29 -33.89 19.92
N SER A 87 -11.89 -34.13 18.67
CA SER A 87 -11.00 -33.25 17.90
C SER A 87 -11.72 -32.41 16.83
N PHE A 88 -13.01 -32.68 16.58
CA PHE A 88 -13.79 -31.97 15.57
C PHE A 88 -14.23 -30.59 16.05
N ILE A 89 -13.63 -29.54 15.46
CA ILE A 89 -13.94 -28.13 15.76
C ILE A 89 -14.33 -27.44 14.45
N CYS A 90 -15.64 -27.35 14.17
CA CYS A 90 -16.19 -26.66 13.01
C CYS A 90 -17.37 -25.77 13.45
N GLY A 91 -17.17 -24.46 13.45
CA GLY A 91 -18.19 -23.51 13.87
C GLY A 91 -19.37 -23.47 12.91
N GLU A 92 -19.09 -23.56 11.60
CA GLU A 92 -20.09 -23.56 10.53
C GLU A 92 -21.05 -24.76 10.65
N TYR A 93 -20.53 -25.94 11.01
CA TYR A 93 -21.35 -27.11 11.30
C TYR A 93 -22.24 -26.94 12.54
N GLU A 94 -21.69 -26.43 13.64
CA GLU A 94 -22.47 -26.19 14.86
C GLU A 94 -23.57 -25.14 14.62
N PHE A 95 -23.34 -24.17 13.73
CA PHE A 95 -24.36 -23.22 13.30
C PHE A 95 -25.52 -23.91 12.59
N PHE A 96 -25.26 -24.82 11.65
CA PHE A 96 -26.34 -25.60 11.00
C PHE A 96 -27.09 -26.48 11.99
N ARG A 97 -26.38 -27.10 12.95
CA ARG A 97 -27.04 -27.84 14.04
C ARG A 97 -27.92 -26.94 14.91
N LEU A 98 -27.50 -25.71 15.18
CA LEU A 98 -28.31 -24.76 15.93
C LEU A 98 -29.58 -24.43 15.16
N LEU A 99 -29.48 -24.15 13.86
CA LEU A 99 -30.66 -23.91 13.01
C LEU A 99 -31.63 -25.10 13.04
N TYR A 100 -31.12 -26.32 12.87
CA TYR A 100 -31.93 -27.55 12.96
C TYR A 100 -32.60 -27.73 14.33
N ASN A 101 -31.87 -27.47 15.42
CA ASN A 101 -32.40 -27.54 16.78
C ASN A 101 -33.48 -26.48 17.04
N LEU A 102 -33.33 -25.28 16.47
CA LEU A 102 -34.29 -24.19 16.63
C LEU A 102 -35.64 -24.47 16.01
N GLU A 103 -35.71 -25.30 14.97
CA GLU A 103 -37.00 -25.78 14.44
C GLU A 103 -37.82 -26.51 15.52
N ASN A 104 -37.14 -27.12 16.48
CA ASN A 104 -37.72 -27.80 17.64
C ASN A 104 -37.69 -26.95 18.93
N ASN A 105 -37.40 -25.65 18.83
CA ASN A 105 -37.17 -24.73 19.95
C ASN A 105 -36.07 -25.18 20.93
N ASP A 106 -35.08 -25.96 20.47
CA ASP A 106 -33.90 -26.33 21.26
C ASP A 106 -32.75 -25.34 20.99
N THR A 107 -32.18 -24.78 22.06
CA THR A 107 -31.09 -23.80 22.03
C THR A 107 -29.79 -24.33 22.61
N SER A 108 -29.71 -25.63 22.91
CA SER A 108 -28.67 -26.26 23.72
C SER A 108 -27.24 -26.08 23.21
N ASN A 109 -27.03 -25.89 21.90
CA ASN A 109 -25.73 -25.63 21.28
C ASN A 109 -25.45 -24.16 20.93
N SER A 110 -26.37 -23.23 21.24
CA SER A 110 -26.23 -21.81 20.92
C SER A 110 -24.94 -21.17 21.48
N ALA A 111 -24.60 -21.45 22.73
CA ALA A 111 -23.38 -20.95 23.37
C ALA A 111 -22.11 -21.37 22.61
N LYS A 112 -22.06 -22.63 22.13
CA LYS A 112 -20.94 -23.16 21.35
C LYS A 112 -20.83 -22.50 19.98
N VAL A 113 -21.95 -22.18 19.34
CA VAL A 113 -21.97 -21.45 18.06
C VAL A 113 -21.42 -20.03 18.22
N TYR A 114 -21.84 -19.30 19.26
CA TYR A 114 -21.31 -17.95 19.51
C TYR A 114 -19.83 -17.97 19.90
N GLU A 115 -19.38 -19.01 20.58
CA GLU A 115 -17.97 -19.21 20.88
C GLU A 115 -17.13 -19.48 19.63
N LEU A 116 -17.63 -20.32 18.72
CA LEU A 116 -16.87 -20.76 17.53
C LEU A 116 -16.96 -19.81 16.33
N LEU A 117 -18.11 -19.14 16.13
CA LEU A 117 -18.32 -18.23 14.99
C LEU A 117 -18.47 -16.77 15.40
N GLY A 118 -19.06 -16.47 16.56
CA GLY A 118 -19.27 -15.09 17.01
C GLY A 118 -19.91 -14.19 15.94
N GLU A 119 -19.23 -13.10 15.58
CA GLU A 119 -19.69 -12.14 14.57
C GLU A 119 -19.55 -12.63 13.11
N ASP A 120 -18.88 -13.76 12.85
CA ASP A 120 -18.75 -14.37 11.50
C ASP A 120 -20.10 -14.87 10.94
N ILE A 121 -21.14 -14.90 11.77
CA ILE A 121 -22.53 -15.20 11.38
C ILE A 121 -23.16 -14.01 10.65
N THR A 122 -22.68 -12.78 10.86
CA THR A 122 -23.27 -11.55 10.31
C THR A 122 -23.51 -11.59 8.79
N PRO A 123 -22.61 -12.13 7.95
CA PRO A 123 -22.84 -12.23 6.51
C PRO A 123 -23.98 -13.19 6.11
N VAL A 124 -24.37 -14.12 6.99
CA VAL A 124 -25.45 -15.10 6.78
C VAL A 124 -26.64 -14.88 7.72
N ASP A 125 -26.67 -13.75 8.45
CA ASP A 125 -27.70 -13.47 9.47
C ASP A 125 -29.12 -13.36 8.91
N TRP A 126 -29.25 -13.20 7.59
CA TRP A 126 -30.52 -13.20 6.86
C TRP A 126 -31.26 -14.54 6.95
N ILE A 127 -30.58 -15.63 7.30
CA ILE A 127 -31.19 -16.94 7.51
C ILE A 127 -32.28 -16.89 8.58
N PHE A 128 -32.11 -16.08 9.63
CA PHE A 128 -33.10 -15.91 10.69
C PHE A 128 -34.38 -15.18 10.23
N SER A 129 -34.37 -14.60 9.02
CA SER A 129 -35.51 -13.93 8.40
C SER A 129 -36.35 -14.86 7.54
N LEU A 130 -35.88 -16.09 7.29
CA LEU A 130 -36.56 -17.04 6.44
C LEU A 130 -37.91 -17.45 7.03
N LYS A 131 -38.93 -17.46 6.16
CA LYS A 131 -40.29 -17.83 6.53
C LYS A 131 -40.82 -18.95 5.67
N LYS A 132 -41.67 -19.78 6.27
CA LYS A 132 -42.49 -20.79 5.60
C LYS A 132 -43.89 -20.71 6.19
N ASN A 133 -44.92 -20.59 5.34
CA ASN A 133 -46.31 -20.37 5.78
C ASN A 133 -46.44 -19.20 6.79
N ASP A 134 -45.82 -18.05 6.49
CA ASP A 134 -45.77 -16.85 7.33
C ASP A 134 -45.12 -16.99 8.73
N LYS A 135 -44.57 -18.16 9.06
CA LYS A 135 -43.81 -18.40 10.31
C LYS A 135 -42.32 -18.39 10.04
N PHE A 136 -41.55 -17.78 10.95
CA PHE A 136 -40.09 -17.87 10.90
C PHE A 136 -39.64 -19.31 11.09
N LEU A 137 -38.75 -19.79 10.22
CA LEU A 137 -38.21 -21.15 10.30
C LEU A 137 -37.29 -21.31 11.52
N TYR A 138 -36.47 -20.30 11.79
CA TYR A 138 -35.49 -20.31 12.88
C TYR A 138 -35.82 -19.19 13.87
N PRO A 139 -36.65 -19.44 14.91
CA PRO A 139 -37.14 -18.41 15.81
C PRO A 139 -36.03 -17.86 16.71
N LEU A 140 -35.38 -16.78 16.27
CA LEU A 140 -34.31 -16.10 17.01
C LEU A 140 -34.74 -15.66 18.42
N GLY A 141 -36.02 -15.32 18.59
CA GLY A 141 -36.63 -14.96 19.87
C GLY A 141 -36.52 -16.07 20.93
N THR A 142 -36.47 -17.35 20.54
CA THR A 142 -36.29 -18.48 21.46
C THR A 142 -34.89 -18.44 22.10
N ILE A 143 -33.85 -18.22 21.30
CA ILE A 143 -32.47 -18.05 21.82
C ILE A 143 -32.39 -16.86 22.76
N MET A 144 -32.99 -15.74 22.36
CA MET A 144 -32.99 -14.52 23.17
C MET A 144 -33.71 -14.74 24.51
N ASN A 145 -34.86 -15.43 24.52
CA ASN A 145 -35.57 -15.78 25.74
C ASN A 145 -34.73 -16.64 26.69
N ASP A 146 -33.97 -17.60 26.16
CA ASP A 146 -33.12 -18.45 26.99
C ASP A 146 -31.93 -17.69 27.58
N VAL A 147 -31.32 -16.79 26.79
CA VAL A 147 -30.28 -15.87 27.28
C VAL A 147 -30.83 -14.99 28.41
N ILE A 148 -32.06 -14.50 28.28
CA ILE A 148 -32.74 -13.68 29.29
C ILE A 148 -33.08 -14.48 30.55
N ARG A 149 -33.62 -15.70 30.41
CA ARG A 149 -34.08 -16.55 31.52
C ARG A 149 -32.96 -17.01 32.46
N ASN A 150 -31.74 -17.14 31.94
CA ASN A 150 -30.60 -17.58 32.73
C ASN A 150 -30.14 -16.55 33.79
N ASN A 151 -30.72 -15.34 33.83
CA ASN A 151 -30.59 -14.29 34.86
C ASN A 151 -29.15 -13.85 35.24
N TYR A 152 -28.10 -14.40 34.63
CA TYR A 152 -26.70 -14.05 34.88
C TYR A 152 -26.19 -13.15 33.75
N PHE A 153 -26.46 -11.85 33.87
CA PHE A 153 -26.05 -10.85 32.86
C PHE A 153 -24.59 -10.44 33.05
N ASP A 154 -23.67 -11.37 32.79
CA ASP A 154 -22.26 -11.02 32.65
C ASP A 154 -21.96 -10.34 31.30
N VAL A 155 -20.73 -9.85 31.13
CA VAL A 155 -20.31 -9.13 29.93
C VAL A 155 -20.49 -9.96 28.66
N LYS A 156 -20.22 -11.28 28.72
CA LYS A 156 -20.33 -12.20 27.58
C LYS A 156 -21.80 -12.43 27.20
N THR A 157 -22.65 -12.62 28.20
CA THR A 157 -24.10 -12.81 28.03
C THR A 157 -24.76 -11.56 27.43
N LEU A 158 -24.37 -10.38 27.91
CA LEU A 158 -24.85 -9.12 27.35
C LEU A 158 -24.35 -8.87 25.93
N PHE A 159 -23.10 -9.21 25.61
CA PHE A 159 -22.59 -9.15 24.23
C PHE A 159 -23.40 -10.07 23.30
N ASN A 160 -23.67 -11.30 23.73
CA ASN A 160 -24.45 -12.24 22.92
C ASN A 160 -25.89 -11.75 22.72
N LEU A 161 -26.52 -11.22 23.77
CA LEU A 161 -27.85 -10.61 23.68
C LEU A 161 -27.84 -9.38 22.75
N SER A 162 -26.80 -8.55 22.82
CA SER A 162 -26.62 -7.38 21.95
C SER A 162 -26.50 -7.79 20.49
N PHE A 163 -25.71 -8.83 20.20
CA PHE A 163 -25.56 -9.41 18.86
C PHE A 163 -26.85 -9.97 18.31
N LEU A 164 -27.56 -10.78 19.10
CA LEU A 164 -28.86 -11.35 18.76
C LEU A 164 -29.89 -10.25 18.45
N LEU A 165 -29.98 -9.24 19.31
CA LEU A 165 -30.90 -8.13 19.13
C LEU A 165 -30.57 -7.30 17.87
N ARG A 166 -29.30 -7.17 17.50
CA ARG A 166 -28.90 -6.51 16.23
C ARG A 166 -29.48 -7.25 15.03
N ILE A 167 -29.37 -8.57 14.97
CA ILE A 167 -29.95 -9.40 13.91
C ILE A 167 -31.47 -9.24 13.89
N TYR A 168 -32.09 -9.32 15.07
CA TYR A 168 -33.52 -9.20 15.27
C TYR A 168 -34.09 -7.88 14.72
N VAL A 169 -33.45 -6.75 15.07
CA VAL A 169 -33.85 -5.41 14.60
C VAL A 169 -33.58 -5.23 13.11
N LYS A 170 -32.39 -5.62 12.63
CA LYS A 170 -31.99 -5.51 11.22
C LYS A 170 -33.00 -6.15 10.27
N HIS A 171 -33.52 -7.32 10.66
CA HIS A 171 -34.43 -8.11 9.85
C HIS A 171 -35.91 -7.91 10.18
N LYS A 172 -36.23 -6.94 11.04
CA LYS A 172 -37.60 -6.57 11.42
C LYS A 172 -38.42 -7.77 11.90
N ILE A 173 -37.80 -8.65 12.69
CA ILE A 173 -38.50 -9.76 13.32
C ILE A 173 -39.51 -9.18 14.32
N ASN A 174 -40.76 -9.65 14.27
CA ASN A 174 -41.85 -9.06 15.06
C ASN A 174 -42.40 -10.06 16.09
N ASP A 175 -41.91 -9.95 17.30
CA ASP A 175 -42.37 -10.58 18.53
C ASP A 175 -42.37 -9.48 19.62
N ASN A 176 -43.57 -9.04 20.00
CA ASN A 176 -43.74 -7.96 20.98
C ASN A 176 -43.40 -8.40 22.41
N GLU A 177 -43.46 -9.70 22.70
CA GLU A 177 -43.19 -10.23 24.03
C GLU A 177 -41.69 -10.14 24.34
N ILE A 178 -40.83 -10.59 23.42
CA ILE A 178 -39.37 -10.51 23.61
C ILE A 178 -38.90 -9.06 23.69
N LEU A 179 -39.48 -8.17 22.89
CA LEU A 179 -39.17 -6.75 22.91
C LEU A 179 -39.53 -6.11 24.26
N THR A 180 -40.72 -6.42 24.79
CA THR A 180 -41.15 -5.94 26.11
C THR A 180 -40.20 -6.40 27.21
N LYS A 181 -39.78 -7.68 27.20
CA LYS A 181 -38.78 -8.19 28.15
C LYS A 181 -37.45 -7.45 28.06
N ILE A 182 -36.98 -7.13 26.85
CA ILE A 182 -35.74 -6.36 26.65
C ILE A 182 -35.87 -4.94 27.21
N ASP A 183 -37.01 -4.28 27.03
CA ASP A 183 -37.24 -2.95 27.61
C ASP A 183 -37.26 -2.98 29.13
N GLU A 184 -37.88 -4.00 29.72
CA GLU A 184 -37.90 -4.21 31.16
C GLU A 184 -36.49 -4.46 31.70
N LEU A 185 -35.71 -5.32 31.05
CA LEU A 185 -34.30 -5.56 31.41
C LEU A 185 -33.48 -4.28 31.33
N SER A 186 -33.59 -3.54 30.23
CA SER A 186 -32.88 -2.28 30.01
C SER A 186 -33.17 -1.27 31.13
N LYS A 187 -34.44 -1.13 31.52
CA LYS A 187 -34.87 -0.20 32.58
C LYS A 187 -34.45 -0.67 33.97
N ASN A 188 -34.70 -1.94 34.31
CA ASN A 188 -34.44 -2.49 35.64
C ASN A 188 -32.95 -2.48 36.00
N TYR A 189 -32.09 -2.69 35.00
CA TYR A 189 -30.64 -2.86 35.18
C TYR A 189 -29.80 -1.71 34.60
N ASN A 190 -30.47 -0.67 34.07
CA ASN A 190 -29.85 0.50 33.44
C ASN A 190 -28.89 0.15 32.28
N ILE A 191 -29.24 -0.85 31.47
CA ILE A 191 -28.39 -1.38 30.40
C ILE A 191 -28.66 -0.61 29.10
N LYS A 192 -28.06 0.57 28.98
CA LYS A 192 -28.37 1.54 27.91
C LYS A 192 -28.07 1.03 26.50
N CYS A 193 -27.13 0.10 26.35
CA CYS A 193 -26.79 -0.45 25.04
C CYS A 193 -27.96 -1.17 24.36
N LEU A 194 -28.86 -1.80 25.14
CA LEU A 194 -30.05 -2.46 24.60
C LEU A 194 -31.00 -1.45 23.96
N GLU A 195 -31.19 -0.28 24.58
CA GLU A 195 -32.01 0.81 24.01
C GLU A 195 -31.44 1.31 22.67
N TYR A 196 -30.12 1.49 22.61
CA TYR A 196 -29.43 1.92 21.39
C TYR A 196 -29.64 0.92 20.25
N ILE A 197 -29.46 -0.37 20.51
CA ILE A 197 -29.63 -1.41 19.49
C ILE A 197 -31.09 -1.51 19.06
N ARG A 198 -32.04 -1.44 20.01
CA ARG A 198 -33.48 -1.41 19.71
C ARG A 198 -33.88 -0.27 18.78
N ALA A 199 -33.26 0.89 18.94
CA ALA A 199 -33.48 2.03 18.05
C ALA A 199 -32.83 1.87 16.66
N GLY A 200 -32.10 0.78 16.40
CA GLY A 200 -31.34 0.57 15.17
C GLY A 200 -29.92 1.16 15.21
N GLY A 201 -29.38 1.41 16.41
CA GLY A 201 -28.00 1.84 16.60
C GLY A 201 -26.98 0.77 16.22
N LYS A 202 -25.79 1.21 15.81
CA LYS A 202 -24.66 0.37 15.43
C LYS A 202 -23.69 0.21 16.61
N GLN A 203 -23.24 -1.01 16.85
CA GLN A 203 -22.08 -1.28 17.70
C GLN A 203 -20.82 -1.20 16.85
N LEU A 204 -19.85 -0.39 17.27
CA LEU A 204 -18.66 -0.08 16.47
C LEU A 204 -17.43 -0.94 16.83
N LEU A 205 -17.42 -1.53 18.03
CA LEU A 205 -16.34 -2.39 18.52
C LEU A 205 -16.75 -3.86 18.51
N SER A 206 -15.81 -4.75 18.20
CA SER A 206 -16.02 -6.20 18.16
C SER A 206 -15.98 -6.86 19.53
N SER A 207 -16.39 -8.14 19.61
CA SER A 207 -16.27 -8.98 20.81
C SER A 207 -14.85 -9.01 21.36
N GLN A 208 -13.85 -9.06 20.48
CA GLN A 208 -12.46 -9.11 20.90
C GLN A 208 -12.05 -7.83 21.63
N ASN A 209 -12.54 -6.67 21.20
CA ASN A 209 -12.26 -5.40 21.89
C ASN A 209 -12.88 -5.38 23.30
N VAL A 210 -14.08 -5.94 23.44
CA VAL A 210 -14.70 -6.13 24.76
C VAL A 210 -13.85 -7.03 25.65
N ASN A 211 -13.32 -8.12 25.11
CA ASN A 211 -12.51 -9.06 25.88
C ASN A 211 -11.15 -8.49 26.30
N GLU A 212 -10.46 -7.77 25.40
CA GLU A 212 -9.12 -7.23 25.70
C GLU A 212 -9.18 -5.90 26.44
N ASN A 213 -10.03 -4.97 26.02
CA ASN A 213 -10.05 -3.60 26.56
C ASN A 213 -11.20 -3.37 27.55
N GLY A 214 -12.26 -4.19 27.50
CA GLY A 214 -13.45 -4.00 28.34
C GLY A 214 -14.42 -2.94 27.82
N THR A 215 -14.24 -2.46 26.58
CA THR A 215 -14.94 -1.27 26.05
C THR A 215 -15.92 -1.64 24.93
N MET A 216 -17.09 -0.97 24.92
CA MET A 216 -18.08 -1.02 23.84
C MET A 216 -18.51 0.39 23.45
N ILE A 217 -18.74 0.62 22.16
CA ILE A 217 -19.22 1.89 21.63
C ILE A 217 -20.44 1.64 20.75
N PHE A 218 -21.50 2.42 21.00
CA PHE A 218 -22.73 2.39 20.21
C PHE A 218 -23.05 3.78 19.66
N ARG A 219 -23.52 3.82 18.42
CA ARG A 219 -23.93 5.06 17.74
C ARG A 219 -25.31 4.91 17.14
N HIS A 220 -26.19 5.85 17.43
CA HIS A 220 -27.49 5.97 16.77
C HIS A 220 -27.72 7.44 16.41
N ASN A 221 -27.68 7.75 15.11
CA ASN A 221 -27.65 9.11 14.58
C ASN A 221 -26.51 9.93 15.23
N GLU A 222 -26.82 11.05 15.88
CA GLU A 222 -25.88 11.91 16.60
C GLU A 222 -25.60 11.44 18.03
N LYS A 223 -26.33 10.46 18.55
CA LYS A 223 -26.11 9.98 19.92
C LYS A 223 -25.03 8.92 19.97
N VAL A 224 -24.13 9.04 20.94
CA VAL A 224 -23.04 8.09 21.17
C VAL A 224 -23.07 7.63 22.62
N LEU A 225 -23.01 6.31 22.80
CA LEU A 225 -22.88 5.64 24.08
C LEU A 225 -21.51 4.97 24.14
N ILE A 226 -20.73 5.28 25.16
CA ILE A 226 -19.46 4.61 25.45
C ILE A 226 -19.61 3.88 26.78
N ARG A 227 -19.35 2.58 26.76
CA ARG A 227 -19.48 1.67 27.90
C ARG A 227 -18.12 1.03 28.18
N SER A 228 -17.74 0.93 29.45
CA SER A 228 -16.53 0.22 29.89
C SER A 228 -16.78 -0.57 31.18
N THR A 229 -16.13 -1.72 31.33
CA THR A 229 -16.12 -2.49 32.60
C THR A 229 -15.30 -1.80 33.70
N LYS A 230 -14.48 -0.80 33.34
CA LYS A 230 -13.56 -0.10 34.23
C LYS A 230 -14.05 1.33 34.50
N LYS A 231 -14.35 1.66 35.77
CA LYS A 231 -14.80 3.03 36.15
C LYS A 231 -13.81 4.12 35.75
N TYR A 232 -12.53 3.86 35.98
CA TYR A 232 -11.44 4.81 35.74
C TYR A 232 -11.26 5.14 34.25
N TYR A 233 -11.84 4.35 33.34
CA TYR A 233 -11.80 4.58 31.89
C TYR A 233 -12.34 5.96 31.49
N PHE A 234 -13.29 6.50 32.25
CA PHE A 234 -13.90 7.80 31.93
C PHE A 234 -13.21 9.00 32.59
N GLY A 235 -12.11 8.78 33.33
CA GLY A 235 -11.46 9.81 34.14
C GLY A 235 -12.36 10.37 35.24
N PRO A 236 -12.02 11.54 35.82
CA PRO A 236 -12.75 12.11 36.97
C PRO A 236 -14.06 12.84 36.59
N LYS A 237 -14.79 12.37 35.57
CA LYS A 237 -16.02 13.07 35.11
C LYS A 237 -17.16 13.00 36.13
N GLN A 238 -17.96 14.07 36.16
CA GLN A 238 -19.07 14.25 37.12
C GLN A 238 -20.31 13.39 36.83
N SER A 239 -20.47 12.84 35.62
CA SER A 239 -21.67 12.07 35.22
C SER A 239 -21.33 10.73 34.57
N ILE A 240 -20.87 9.77 35.39
CA ILE A 240 -20.68 8.37 34.98
C ILE A 240 -21.86 7.57 35.53
N ASN A 241 -22.60 6.88 34.67
CA ASN A 241 -23.70 6.00 35.06
C ASN A 241 -23.23 4.57 35.23
N GLU A 242 -23.94 3.79 36.06
CA GLU A 242 -23.63 2.39 36.37
C GLU A 242 -24.68 1.47 35.72
N GLU A 243 -24.20 0.40 35.10
CA GLU A 243 -25.02 -0.76 34.69
C GLU A 243 -24.93 -1.83 35.77
N LYS A 244 -26.05 -2.51 36.04
CA LYS A 244 -26.13 -3.51 37.12
C LYS A 244 -26.58 -4.87 36.61
N ASP A 245 -26.29 -5.93 37.35
CA ASP A 245 -26.85 -7.27 37.10
C ASP A 245 -28.13 -7.51 37.92
N SER A 246 -28.70 -8.73 37.77
CA SER A 246 -29.87 -9.21 38.52
C SER A 246 -29.65 -9.27 40.04
N LYS A 247 -28.40 -9.25 40.50
CA LYS A 247 -28.00 -9.23 41.91
C LYS A 247 -27.64 -7.82 42.40
N ASN A 248 -27.90 -6.79 41.58
CA ASN A 248 -27.60 -5.38 41.86
C ASN A 248 -26.09 -5.08 41.99
N ASN A 249 -25.21 -5.95 41.47
CA ASN A 249 -23.77 -5.67 41.36
C ASN A 249 -23.52 -4.77 40.16
N VAL A 250 -22.59 -3.82 40.29
CA VAL A 250 -22.14 -3.00 39.16
C VAL A 250 -21.30 -3.86 38.21
N ILE A 251 -21.73 -3.96 36.95
CA ILE A 251 -21.06 -4.76 35.92
C ILE A 251 -20.32 -3.90 34.88
N ALA A 252 -20.73 -2.65 34.71
CA ALA A 252 -20.10 -1.70 33.80
C ALA A 252 -20.50 -0.26 34.13
N TYR A 253 -19.82 0.66 33.46
CA TYR A 253 -20.03 2.09 33.54
C TYR A 253 -20.23 2.64 32.14
N PHE A 254 -21.02 3.70 32.00
CA PHE A 254 -21.22 4.33 30.71
C PHE A 254 -21.42 5.83 30.78
N ILE A 255 -21.18 6.47 29.63
CA ILE A 255 -21.53 7.85 29.36
C ILE A 255 -22.30 7.95 28.05
N GLU A 256 -23.17 8.94 27.96
CA GLU A 256 -23.89 9.31 26.73
C GLU A 256 -23.58 10.78 26.39
N TYR A 257 -23.39 11.07 25.11
CA TYR A 257 -23.33 12.44 24.61
C TYR A 257 -23.85 12.52 23.18
N CYS A 258 -24.19 13.74 22.77
CA CYS A 258 -24.65 14.04 21.41
C CYS A 258 -23.53 14.70 20.61
N LEU A 259 -23.39 14.29 19.36
CA LEU A 259 -22.57 14.92 18.35
C LEU A 259 -23.29 16.17 17.79
N PRO A 260 -22.55 17.14 17.22
CA PRO A 260 -23.15 18.27 16.50
C PRO A 260 -24.06 17.79 15.34
N THR A 261 -25.21 18.43 15.14
CA THR A 261 -26.24 17.95 14.19
C THR A 261 -25.86 18.14 12.70
N ASN A 262 -26.25 17.16 11.88
CA ASN A 262 -26.41 17.15 10.42
C ASN A 262 -25.21 17.39 9.47
N ASP A 263 -23.97 17.52 9.94
CA ASP A 263 -22.85 17.76 9.01
C ASP A 263 -21.53 17.10 9.45
N ILE A 264 -21.58 15.78 9.61
CA ILE A 264 -20.45 14.97 10.04
C ILE A 264 -20.09 13.92 9.00
N LYS A 265 -18.78 13.80 8.71
CA LYS A 265 -18.22 12.67 7.95
C LYS A 265 -17.41 11.79 8.90
N PHE A 266 -17.63 10.48 8.85
CA PHE A 266 -16.98 9.50 9.72
C PHE A 266 -15.90 8.72 8.98
N PHE A 267 -14.88 8.29 9.70
CA PHE A 267 -13.74 7.54 9.19
C PHE A 267 -13.22 6.57 10.26
N SER A 268 -12.70 5.41 9.86
CA SER A 268 -11.65 4.71 10.61
C SER A 268 -10.31 5.42 10.47
N LEU A 269 -9.30 5.09 11.29
CA LEU A 269 -7.95 5.65 11.13
C LEU A 269 -7.33 5.31 9.76
N THR A 270 -7.55 4.10 9.25
CA THR A 270 -7.07 3.69 7.93
C THR A 270 -7.73 4.52 6.82
N GLU A 271 -9.05 4.67 6.85
CA GLU A 271 -9.77 5.51 5.88
C GLU A 271 -9.38 6.98 5.99
N PHE A 272 -9.17 7.49 7.20
CA PHE A 272 -8.72 8.86 7.44
C PHE A 272 -7.34 9.10 6.82
N LEU A 273 -6.39 8.20 7.06
CA LEU A 273 -5.03 8.32 6.53
C LEU A 273 -5.00 8.24 4.99
N ARG A 274 -5.85 7.42 4.37
CA ARG A 274 -5.91 7.25 2.91
C ARG A 274 -6.75 8.30 2.19
N ASN A 275 -7.93 8.63 2.72
CA ASN A 275 -8.97 9.37 2.00
C ASN A 275 -9.15 10.81 2.48
N ALA A 276 -8.64 11.18 3.66
CA ALA A 276 -8.70 12.56 4.12
C ALA A 276 -7.62 13.40 3.41
N GLU A 277 -8.00 14.61 3.02
CA GLU A 277 -7.14 15.56 2.34
C GLU A 277 -5.87 15.84 3.18
N PRO A 278 -4.67 15.79 2.58
CA PRO A 278 -3.41 16.00 3.27
C PRO A 278 -3.16 17.49 3.58
N ASN A 279 -3.69 17.97 4.71
CA ASN A 279 -3.59 19.37 5.11
C ASN A 279 -3.15 19.52 6.58
N ALA A 280 -3.02 20.77 7.04
CA ALA A 280 -2.61 21.09 8.40
C ALA A 280 -3.55 20.49 9.46
N GLU A 281 -4.86 20.44 9.21
CA GLU A 281 -5.83 19.84 10.14
C GLU A 281 -5.68 18.32 10.26
N LYS A 282 -5.31 17.64 9.15
CA LYS A 282 -4.95 16.21 9.20
C LYS A 282 -3.69 16.01 10.04
N PHE A 283 -2.67 16.85 9.87
CA PHE A 283 -1.46 16.83 10.68
C PHE A 283 -1.74 17.08 12.17
N GLU A 284 -2.51 18.12 12.53
CA GLU A 284 -2.86 18.42 13.92
C GLU A 284 -3.63 17.27 14.58
N PHE A 285 -4.46 16.57 13.82
CA PHE A 285 -5.13 15.36 14.33
C PHE A 285 -4.15 14.21 14.60
N ILE A 286 -3.19 13.97 13.70
CA ILE A 286 -2.15 12.94 13.88
C ILE A 286 -1.23 13.30 15.06
N LYS A 287 -0.79 14.55 15.17
CA LYS A 287 -0.07 15.06 16.35
C LYS A 287 -0.83 14.77 17.64
N LYS A 288 -2.14 15.02 17.66
CA LYS A 288 -3.00 14.73 18.80
C LYS A 288 -3.11 13.24 19.13
N ILE A 289 -3.02 12.34 18.16
CA ILE A 289 -2.95 10.89 18.40
C ILE A 289 -1.71 10.57 19.23
N TYR A 290 -0.53 11.01 18.79
CA TYR A 290 0.74 10.75 19.49
C TYR A 290 0.79 11.42 20.86
N GLN A 291 0.41 12.70 20.96
CA GLN A 291 0.39 13.43 22.23
C GLN A 291 -0.52 12.79 23.29
N LYS A 292 -1.61 12.15 22.87
CA LYS A 292 -2.54 11.47 23.79
C LYS A 292 -2.25 9.99 23.98
N GLY A 293 -1.33 9.40 23.22
CA GLY A 293 -1.17 7.95 23.16
C GLY A 293 -2.45 7.24 22.71
N HIS A 294 -3.21 7.85 21.80
CA HIS A 294 -4.53 7.36 21.41
C HIS A 294 -4.48 6.59 20.09
N PHE A 295 -3.94 5.36 20.10
CA PHE A 295 -3.65 4.62 18.88
C PHE A 295 -4.76 3.64 18.45
N ASN A 296 -5.62 3.18 19.36
CA ASN A 296 -6.73 2.26 19.06
C ASN A 296 -7.92 2.93 18.34
N ASN A 297 -7.72 3.38 17.10
CA ASN A 297 -8.74 4.09 16.29
C ASN A 297 -9.04 3.42 14.93
N PHE A 298 -8.77 2.13 14.80
CA PHE A 298 -8.92 1.39 13.55
C PHE A 298 -10.34 0.86 13.29
N TYR A 299 -11.23 0.97 14.28
CA TYR A 299 -12.62 0.56 14.15
C TYR A 299 -13.42 1.57 13.30
N GLN A 300 -14.58 1.14 12.81
CA GLN A 300 -15.44 1.97 11.98
C GLN A 300 -15.95 3.19 12.74
N ASP A 301 -16.00 4.35 12.07
CA ASP A 301 -16.46 5.63 12.62
C ASP A 301 -15.65 6.16 13.81
N ALA A 302 -14.44 5.66 14.06
CA ALA A 302 -13.58 6.07 15.17
C ALA A 302 -13.24 7.57 15.16
N ILE A 303 -13.23 8.19 13.98
CA ILE A 303 -12.88 9.59 13.75
C ILE A 303 -14.05 10.25 13.04
N TYR A 304 -14.34 11.50 13.40
CA TYR A 304 -15.32 12.28 12.68
C TYR A 304 -14.82 13.70 12.38
N LEU A 305 -15.16 14.19 11.19
CA LEU A 305 -14.93 15.57 10.77
C LEU A 305 -16.18 16.39 11.10
N ASN A 306 -16.03 17.39 11.97
CA ASN A 306 -17.04 18.43 12.12
C ASN A 306 -16.85 19.44 10.98
N LYS A 307 -17.78 19.48 10.02
CA LYS A 307 -17.69 20.39 8.86
C LYS A 307 -17.91 21.87 9.22
N GLN A 308 -18.55 22.19 10.33
CA GLN A 308 -18.70 23.58 10.76
C GLN A 308 -17.36 24.15 11.24
N THR A 309 -16.64 23.37 12.07
CA THR A 309 -15.34 23.79 12.59
C THR A 309 -14.17 23.40 11.67
N HIS A 310 -14.41 22.53 10.67
CA HIS A 310 -13.39 21.89 9.83
C HIS A 310 -12.34 21.10 10.64
N LYS A 311 -12.74 20.53 11.79
CA LYS A 311 -11.81 19.84 12.71
C LYS A 311 -12.14 18.37 12.85
N TYR A 312 -11.10 17.54 12.83
CA TYR A 312 -11.20 16.11 13.13
C TYR A 312 -11.23 15.87 14.65
N LYS A 313 -12.07 14.95 15.08
CA LYS A 313 -12.25 14.57 16.48
C LYS A 313 -12.38 13.07 16.63
N PHE A 314 -11.89 12.55 17.75
CA PHE A 314 -12.15 11.17 18.12
C PHE A 314 -13.62 10.99 18.47
N LEU A 315 -14.21 9.90 17.97
CA LEU A 315 -15.49 9.43 18.47
C LEU A 315 -15.33 9.05 19.92
N ASN A 316 -14.44 8.10 20.25
CA ASN A 316 -14.09 7.78 21.63
C ASN A 316 -12.95 8.67 22.15
N PRO A 317 -13.18 9.64 23.04
CA PRO A 317 -12.10 10.50 23.54
C PRO A 317 -11.21 9.81 24.60
N TYR A 318 -11.50 8.55 24.97
CA TYR A 318 -10.84 7.81 26.06
C TYR A 318 -10.02 6.60 25.61
N GLY A 319 -9.96 6.30 24.31
CA GLY A 319 -9.26 5.10 23.85
C GLY A 319 -7.76 5.11 24.14
N SER A 320 -7.18 6.20 24.65
CA SER A 320 -5.81 6.22 25.19
C SER A 320 -5.67 5.35 26.46
N LEU A 321 -6.78 4.99 27.08
CA LEU A 321 -6.84 4.08 28.24
C LEU A 321 -7.15 2.63 27.83
N ASP A 322 -7.32 2.36 26.53
CA ASP A 322 -7.35 0.98 26.03
C ASP A 322 -5.95 0.36 26.18
N GLU A 323 -5.88 -0.95 26.41
CA GLU A 323 -4.60 -1.65 26.61
C GLU A 323 -4.01 -2.13 25.27
N LYS A 324 -4.89 -2.47 24.31
CA LYS A 324 -4.51 -3.08 23.04
C LYS A 324 -5.14 -2.38 21.85
N ILE A 325 -4.34 -2.24 20.78
CA ILE A 325 -4.80 -1.94 19.42
C ILE A 325 -5.19 -3.27 18.79
N LEU A 326 -6.38 -3.33 18.18
CA LEU A 326 -6.90 -4.53 17.55
C LEU A 326 -7.13 -4.31 16.06
N ILE A 327 -6.40 -5.06 15.24
CA ILE A 327 -6.52 -5.01 13.78
C ILE A 327 -7.16 -6.30 13.27
N PRO A 328 -8.24 -6.20 12.47
CA PRO A 328 -8.81 -7.38 11.81
C PRO A 328 -7.80 -8.05 10.87
N ALA A 329 -7.52 -9.33 11.09
CA ALA A 329 -6.61 -10.16 10.29
C ALA A 329 -7.29 -11.51 9.95
N GLY A 330 -8.23 -11.48 8.99
CA GLY A 330 -9.05 -12.64 8.65
C GLY A 330 -9.98 -13.05 9.81
N LYS A 331 -9.90 -14.31 10.25
CA LYS A 331 -10.72 -14.87 11.36
C LYS A 331 -10.21 -14.50 12.76
N ARG A 332 -9.09 -13.77 12.86
CA ARG A 332 -8.48 -13.36 14.14
C ARG A 332 -8.22 -11.87 14.14
N TYR A 333 -7.98 -11.34 15.35
CA TYR A 333 -7.44 -10.01 15.52
C TYR A 333 -5.97 -10.13 15.88
N GLU A 334 -5.16 -9.34 15.19
CA GLU A 334 -3.81 -9.05 15.67
C GLU A 334 -3.88 -8.02 16.78
N LYS A 335 -2.99 -8.20 17.75
CA LYS A 335 -2.97 -7.41 18.98
C LYS A 335 -1.64 -6.71 19.09
N TYR A 336 -1.69 -5.39 19.23
CA TYR A 336 -0.53 -4.57 19.53
C TYR A 336 -0.77 -3.86 20.86
N ASN A 337 0.30 -3.48 21.55
CA ASN A 337 0.16 -2.58 22.69
C ASN A 337 -0.39 -1.23 22.21
N ASN A 338 -1.25 -0.59 23.00
CA ASN A 338 -1.77 0.74 22.70
C ASN A 338 -0.78 1.83 23.14
N ASP A 339 0.41 1.77 22.57
CA ASP A 339 1.52 2.69 22.76
C ASP A 339 2.20 3.00 21.43
N GLU A 340 3.20 3.88 21.46
CA GLU A 340 3.93 4.31 20.26
C GLU A 340 4.70 3.15 19.61
N GLU A 341 5.28 2.25 20.42
CA GLU A 341 5.99 1.07 19.94
C GLU A 341 5.05 0.10 19.23
N GLY A 342 3.91 -0.23 19.83
CA GLY A 342 2.89 -1.08 19.21
C GLY A 342 2.27 -0.46 17.96
N PHE A 343 2.11 0.86 17.91
CA PHE A 343 1.68 1.55 16.69
C PHE A 343 2.76 1.51 15.60
N PHE A 344 4.04 1.65 15.96
CA PHE A 344 5.15 1.56 15.03
C PHE A 344 5.34 0.13 14.48
N ASP A 345 5.25 -0.88 15.33
CA ASP A 345 5.25 -2.29 14.92
C ASP A 345 4.12 -2.57 13.93
N LEU A 346 2.96 -1.93 14.14
CA LEU A 346 1.86 -2.01 13.23
C LEU A 346 2.17 -1.38 11.86
N LEU A 347 2.84 -0.22 11.84
CA LEU A 347 3.25 0.44 10.58
C LEU A 347 4.21 -0.43 9.77
N ASN A 348 5.12 -1.18 10.42
CA ASN A 348 6.18 -1.94 9.75
C ASN A 348 5.83 -3.39 9.41
N ALA A 349 4.63 -3.85 9.72
CA ALA A 349 4.28 -5.22 9.47
C ALA A 349 4.05 -5.48 7.96
N SER A 350 4.98 -6.25 7.38
CA SER A 350 5.14 -6.45 5.94
C SER A 350 4.10 -7.37 5.30
N ASP A 351 3.37 -8.14 6.10
CA ASP A 351 2.31 -9.05 5.68
C ASP A 351 0.92 -8.40 5.58
N LYS A 352 0.83 -7.09 5.86
CA LYS A 352 -0.45 -6.40 6.00
C LYS A 352 -0.87 -5.67 4.75
N ARG A 353 -2.11 -5.95 4.34
CA ARG A 353 -2.85 -5.21 3.29
C ARG A 353 -3.13 -3.72 3.64
N TYR A 354 -2.56 -3.20 4.73
CA TYR A 354 -2.83 -1.89 5.29
C TYR A 354 -1.54 -1.13 5.63
N SER A 355 -0.64 -0.93 4.66
CA SER A 355 0.45 0.02 4.93
C SER A 355 -0.09 1.42 5.14
N LEU A 356 0.24 1.96 6.30
CA LEU A 356 0.02 3.35 6.64
C LEU A 356 1.30 4.19 6.49
N ARG A 357 2.45 3.58 6.18
CA ARG A 357 3.75 4.25 6.09
C ARG A 357 3.79 5.33 5.02
N GLN A 358 3.17 5.04 3.87
CA GLN A 358 3.01 5.97 2.75
C GLN A 358 1.98 7.08 2.98
N SER A 359 1.22 7.03 4.08
CA SER A 359 0.11 7.97 4.28
C SER A 359 0.65 9.39 4.39
N ILE A 360 0.24 10.24 3.45
CA ILE A 360 0.56 11.66 3.48
C ILE A 360 -0.34 12.33 4.51
N ILE A 361 0.26 12.86 5.57
CA ILE A 361 -0.45 13.55 6.65
C ILE A 361 -0.54 15.05 6.41
N TRP A 362 0.37 15.63 5.63
CA TRP A 362 0.32 17.01 5.17
C TRP A 362 1.09 17.16 3.86
N SER A 363 0.51 17.87 2.89
CA SER A 363 1.19 18.34 1.70
C SER A 363 0.86 19.81 1.46
N ARG A 364 1.88 20.63 1.15
CA ARG A 364 1.70 22.02 0.68
C ARG A 364 1.78 22.12 -0.83
N LYS A 365 2.62 21.27 -1.41
CA LYS A 365 2.87 21.09 -2.84
C LYS A 365 3.11 19.61 -3.09
N GLN A 366 3.02 19.19 -4.34
CA GLN A 366 3.19 17.79 -4.75
C GLN A 366 4.53 17.19 -4.31
N PHE A 367 5.59 17.99 -4.19
CA PHE A 367 6.92 17.54 -3.77
C PHE A 367 7.25 17.84 -2.30
N ASP A 368 6.46 18.65 -1.58
CA ASP A 368 6.66 18.98 -0.16
C ASP A 368 5.65 18.19 0.66
N ILE A 369 6.07 16.97 1.00
CA ILE A 369 5.25 15.91 1.57
C ILE A 369 5.75 15.57 2.97
N LEU A 370 4.81 15.51 3.91
CA LEU A 370 5.01 14.93 5.22
C LEU A 370 4.26 13.60 5.32
N THR A 371 5.01 12.53 5.55
CA THR A 371 4.50 11.16 5.66
C THR A 371 4.32 10.77 7.12
N LEU A 372 3.43 9.80 7.37
CA LEU A 372 3.28 9.23 8.72
C LEU A 372 4.58 8.54 9.18
N ASP A 373 5.32 7.91 8.27
CA ASP A 373 6.61 7.25 8.57
C ASP A 373 7.63 8.27 9.10
N PHE A 374 7.81 9.40 8.44
CA PHE A 374 8.67 10.49 8.93
C PHE A 374 8.22 10.99 10.31
N PHE A 375 6.93 11.27 10.46
CA PHE A 375 6.41 11.82 11.72
C PHE A 375 6.63 10.86 12.89
N SER A 376 6.42 9.56 12.66
CA SER A 376 6.65 8.52 13.67
C SER A 376 8.13 8.37 14.05
N GLU A 377 9.05 8.56 13.12
CA GLU A 377 10.48 8.53 13.45
C GLU A 377 10.91 9.82 14.17
N LEU A 378 10.34 10.97 13.79
CA LEU A 378 10.59 12.24 14.46
C LEU A 378 10.17 12.20 15.94
N THR A 379 9.00 11.63 16.26
CA THR A 379 8.54 11.52 17.66
C THR A 379 9.46 10.65 18.51
N ARG A 380 10.10 9.64 17.91
CA ARG A 380 11.04 8.74 18.60
C ARG A 380 12.43 9.32 18.84
N LEU A 381 12.79 10.44 18.19
CA LEU A 381 14.05 11.13 18.45
C LEU A 381 14.19 11.53 19.91
N ASN A 382 13.08 11.77 20.61
CA ASN A 382 13.08 12.12 22.02
C ASN A 382 12.14 11.24 22.83
N LYS A 383 12.58 10.84 24.03
CA LYS A 383 11.76 10.12 25.01
C LYS A 383 10.62 10.96 25.62
N ARG A 384 10.36 12.16 25.09
CA ARG A 384 9.37 13.12 25.59
C ARG A 384 8.55 13.66 24.41
N PRO A 385 7.26 13.98 24.62
CA PRO A 385 6.44 14.60 23.59
C PRO A 385 7.05 15.92 23.11
N ILE A 386 7.26 16.06 21.82
CA ILE A 386 7.71 17.31 21.20
C ILE A 386 6.48 18.17 20.92
N ASN A 387 6.49 19.43 21.36
CA ASN A 387 5.42 20.36 21.05
C ASN A 387 5.65 20.99 19.67
N LEU A 388 5.06 20.39 18.64
CA LEU A 388 5.19 20.85 17.26
C LEU A 388 4.02 21.75 16.89
N GLU A 389 4.21 23.02 16.58
CA GLU A 389 3.12 23.96 16.24
C GLU A 389 3.02 24.13 14.72
N SER A 390 1.85 23.82 14.15
CA SER A 390 1.59 23.95 12.70
C SER A 390 1.73 25.40 12.21
N ASP A 391 1.38 26.36 13.05
CA ASP A 391 1.31 27.78 12.70
C ASP A 391 2.70 28.43 12.60
N GLU A 392 3.73 27.78 13.14
CA GLU A 392 5.12 28.25 13.12
C GLU A 392 5.93 27.69 11.94
N ILE A 393 5.31 26.89 11.07
CA ILE A 393 5.99 26.26 9.93
C ILE A 393 6.12 27.26 8.78
N SER A 394 7.35 27.65 8.46
CA SER A 394 7.64 28.61 7.38
C SER A 394 7.19 28.10 6.01
N GLU A 395 6.56 28.95 5.19
CA GLU A 395 6.24 28.64 3.79
C GLU A 395 7.47 28.66 2.85
N SER A 396 8.62 29.13 3.35
CA SER A 396 9.85 29.27 2.56
C SER A 396 10.78 28.05 2.64
N ASP A 397 10.44 27.04 3.44
CA ASP A 397 11.24 25.84 3.66
C ASP A 397 10.35 24.59 3.64
N PHE A 398 10.97 23.42 3.54
CA PHE A 398 10.26 22.14 3.57
C PHE A 398 9.58 21.91 4.93
N LEU A 399 8.45 21.19 4.92
CA LEU A 399 7.74 20.76 6.13
C LEU A 399 8.70 20.05 7.10
N GLN A 400 9.52 19.12 6.61
CA GLN A 400 10.45 18.34 7.44
C GLN A 400 11.51 19.22 8.12
N ASN A 401 12.06 20.21 7.41
CA ASN A 401 13.07 21.11 7.97
C ASN A 401 12.49 22.02 9.06
N SER A 402 11.27 22.51 8.84
CA SER A 402 10.56 23.30 9.86
C SER A 402 10.32 22.49 11.14
N LEU A 403 10.02 21.19 11.01
CA LEU A 403 9.86 20.30 12.17
C LEU A 403 11.19 20.02 12.88
N PHE A 404 12.31 19.87 12.16
CA PHE A 404 13.63 19.77 12.78
C PHE A 404 14.04 21.06 13.50
N LYS A 405 13.69 22.23 12.94
CA LYS A 405 13.91 23.51 13.61
C LYS A 405 13.17 23.56 14.96
N GLN A 406 11.87 23.26 14.96
CA GLN A 406 11.06 23.22 16.19
C GLN A 406 11.57 22.16 17.17
N TYR A 407 12.09 21.03 16.70
CA TYR A 407 12.73 20.02 17.54
C TYR A 407 13.89 20.63 18.35
N PHE A 408 14.78 21.40 17.72
CA PHE A 408 15.89 22.06 18.43
C PHE A 408 15.42 23.23 19.31
N GLU A 409 14.42 24.00 18.89
CA GLU A 409 13.86 25.10 19.70
C GLU A 409 13.25 24.56 21.00
N ASN A 410 12.57 23.41 20.94
CA ASN A 410 11.96 22.77 22.11
C ASN A 410 12.94 22.00 22.99
N CYS A 411 13.96 21.36 22.40
CA CYS A 411 14.83 20.40 23.11
C CYS A 411 16.21 20.97 23.45
N GLY A 412 16.57 22.11 22.86
CA GLY A 412 17.77 22.88 23.15
C GLY A 412 18.90 22.65 22.15
N TYR A 413 19.39 23.73 21.57
CA TYR A 413 20.54 23.75 20.64
C TYR A 413 21.88 23.35 21.27
N PHE A 414 21.97 23.35 22.61
CA PHE A 414 23.19 23.00 23.36
C PHE A 414 23.06 21.67 24.11
N ASN A 415 21.99 20.92 23.85
CA ASN A 415 21.77 19.61 24.48
C ASN A 415 22.44 18.50 23.66
N GLU A 416 23.44 17.85 24.25
CA GLU A 416 24.28 16.86 23.56
C GLU A 416 23.49 15.65 23.07
N ASP A 417 22.59 15.09 23.90
CA ASP A 417 21.74 13.96 23.50
C ASP A 417 20.82 14.33 22.34
N THR A 418 20.24 15.53 22.39
CA THR A 418 19.35 16.05 21.33
C THR A 418 20.08 16.14 20.00
N ILE A 419 21.33 16.65 20.02
CA ILE A 419 22.18 16.75 18.84
C ILE A 419 22.59 15.36 18.35
N LEU A 420 23.02 14.46 19.25
CA LEU A 420 23.42 13.10 18.88
C LEU A 420 22.28 12.34 18.21
N ASN A 421 21.07 12.40 18.78
CA ASN A 421 19.89 11.74 18.22
C ASN A 421 19.55 12.27 16.82
N TYR A 422 19.64 13.59 16.63
CA TYR A 422 19.45 14.21 15.31
C TYR A 422 20.52 13.75 14.30
N LEU A 423 21.80 13.80 14.68
CA LEU A 423 22.90 13.38 13.80
C LEU A 423 22.81 11.90 13.46
N ASP A 424 22.41 11.04 14.40
CA ASP A 424 22.20 9.61 14.16
C ASP A 424 21.00 9.36 13.25
N PHE A 425 19.92 10.10 13.41
CA PHE A 425 18.78 10.05 12.51
C PHE A 425 19.17 10.41 11.07
N ILE A 426 19.90 11.50 10.86
CA ILE A 426 20.36 11.91 9.54
C ILE A 426 21.36 10.89 8.98
N GLN A 427 22.26 10.37 9.82
CA GLN A 427 23.22 9.36 9.40
C GLN A 427 22.51 8.09 8.92
N ASN A 428 21.53 7.60 9.67
CA ASN A 428 20.85 6.33 9.39
C ASN A 428 19.84 6.42 8.24
N ASN A 429 19.07 7.50 8.18
CA ASN A 429 17.97 7.65 7.22
C ASN A 429 18.36 8.43 5.96
N VAL A 430 19.48 9.15 5.98
CA VAL A 430 19.91 9.97 4.85
C VAL A 430 21.32 9.59 4.38
N PHE A 431 22.36 9.82 5.21
CA PHE A 431 23.74 9.64 4.74
C PHE A 431 24.10 8.21 4.37
N ASN A 432 23.60 7.19 5.08
CA ASN A 432 23.84 5.79 4.76
C ASN A 432 23.22 5.35 3.42
N LEU A 433 22.19 6.07 2.96
CA LEU A 433 21.50 5.77 1.71
C LEU A 433 22.13 6.49 0.51
N ASN A 434 23.07 7.42 0.73
CA ASN A 434 23.69 8.23 -0.32
C ASN A 434 24.74 7.45 -1.14
N ASN A 435 24.31 6.37 -1.79
CA ASN A 435 25.12 5.55 -2.68
C ASN A 435 24.26 5.01 -3.83
N VAL A 436 24.83 5.04 -5.03
CA VAL A 436 24.23 4.61 -6.29
C VAL A 436 23.80 3.13 -6.29
N GLU A 437 24.47 2.29 -5.51
CA GLU A 437 24.25 0.83 -5.46
C GLU A 437 23.25 0.41 -4.38
N VAL A 438 22.61 1.35 -3.68
CA VAL A 438 21.67 1.04 -2.61
C VAL A 438 20.38 0.46 -3.20
N GLU A 439 20.12 -0.80 -2.87
CA GLU A 439 18.88 -1.51 -3.20
C GLU A 439 17.75 -1.18 -2.22
N MET A 440 16.52 -1.12 -2.76
CA MET A 440 15.30 -0.98 -1.97
C MET A 440 15.18 -2.15 -0.99
N ASN A 441 15.03 -1.87 0.31
CA ASN A 441 14.93 -2.89 1.35
C ASN A 441 13.96 -2.48 2.48
N ASN A 442 13.48 -3.47 3.25
CA ASN A 442 12.44 -3.28 4.25
C ASN A 442 12.83 -2.35 5.42
N ASP A 443 14.11 -2.09 5.64
CA ASP A 443 14.58 -1.19 6.69
C ASP A 443 14.47 0.28 6.29
N MET A 444 14.32 0.57 4.99
CA MET A 444 14.18 1.94 4.48
C MET A 444 12.91 2.59 4.98
N LYS A 445 13.02 3.87 5.36
CA LYS A 445 11.91 4.73 5.79
C LYS A 445 11.60 5.79 4.75
N LEU A 446 10.34 6.20 4.66
CA LEU A 446 9.88 7.20 3.68
C LEU A 446 10.21 8.64 4.13
N ILE A 447 11.51 8.91 4.32
CA ILE A 447 12.12 10.18 4.76
C ILE A 447 12.83 10.82 3.56
N PHE A 448 12.45 12.05 3.22
CA PHE A 448 12.90 12.65 1.97
C PHE A 448 14.28 13.29 2.10
N PRO A 449 15.17 13.15 1.10
CA PRO A 449 16.53 13.67 1.12
C PRO A 449 16.57 15.15 0.69
N TYR A 450 15.68 15.99 1.21
CA TYR A 450 15.77 17.43 0.94
C TYR A 450 17.08 18.00 1.49
N LYS A 451 17.36 19.27 1.18
CA LYS A 451 18.45 19.98 1.85
C LYS A 451 18.27 19.86 3.36
N ILE A 452 19.25 19.22 4.01
CA ILE A 452 19.22 18.90 5.43
C ILE A 452 19.23 20.19 6.25
N TYR A 453 18.41 20.23 7.30
CA TYR A 453 18.42 21.34 8.24
C TYR A 453 19.73 21.34 9.06
N ALA A 454 20.43 22.47 9.10
CA ALA A 454 21.60 22.65 9.95
C ALA A 454 21.49 23.97 10.71
N PRO A 455 21.41 23.93 12.05
CA PRO A 455 21.51 25.13 12.88
C PRO A 455 22.80 25.89 12.58
N ALA A 456 22.75 27.23 12.61
CA ALA A 456 23.92 28.06 12.34
C ALA A 456 25.08 27.78 13.32
N CYS A 457 24.79 27.40 14.57
CA CYS A 457 25.82 27.05 15.54
C CYS A 457 26.63 25.80 15.15
N PHE A 458 26.11 24.90 14.31
CA PHE A 458 26.80 23.66 13.95
C PHE A 458 28.04 23.91 13.09
N SER A 459 28.16 25.06 12.42
CA SER A 459 29.34 25.39 11.62
C SER A 459 30.60 25.53 12.46
N ASP A 460 30.47 25.91 13.74
CA ASP A 460 31.58 25.96 14.69
C ASP A 460 31.57 24.69 15.53
N VAL A 461 32.29 23.64 15.14
CA VAL A 461 32.27 22.33 15.83
C VAL A 461 32.64 22.39 17.33
N CYS A 462 33.27 23.49 17.77
CA CYS A 462 33.63 23.75 19.16
C CYS A 462 32.56 24.52 19.94
N TYR A 463 31.43 24.91 19.34
CA TYR A 463 30.46 25.81 19.96
C TYR A 463 29.93 25.30 21.32
N LEU A 464 29.81 23.99 21.50
CA LEU A 464 29.38 23.39 22.77
C LEU A 464 30.44 23.52 23.87
N TYR A 465 31.71 23.33 23.51
CA TYR A 465 32.83 23.55 24.43
C TYR A 465 32.88 25.02 24.84
N LYS A 466 32.77 25.94 23.87
CA LYS A 466 32.72 27.38 24.11
C LYS A 466 31.55 27.74 25.03
N HIS A 467 30.35 27.22 24.76
CA HIS A 467 29.18 27.47 25.60
C HIS A 467 29.38 26.97 27.04
N ARG A 468 29.95 25.78 27.26
CA ARG A 468 30.21 25.25 28.62
C ARG A 468 31.35 25.95 29.35
N LEU A 469 32.34 26.42 28.62
CA LEU A 469 33.58 27.00 29.16
C LEU A 469 33.60 28.53 29.15
N GLU A 470 32.44 29.20 28.98
CA GLU A 470 32.31 30.67 28.96
C GLU A 470 33.10 31.34 27.82
N ASP A 471 32.94 30.84 26.59
CA ASP A 471 33.51 31.36 25.34
C ASP A 471 35.04 31.40 25.27
N ILE A 472 35.70 30.43 25.91
CA ILE A 472 37.14 30.18 25.74
C ILE A 472 37.49 30.00 24.26
N GLN A 473 38.59 30.63 23.85
CA GLN A 473 39.14 30.49 22.49
C GLN A 473 39.97 29.22 22.40
N GLY A 474 39.66 28.37 21.43
CA GLY A 474 40.36 27.11 21.23
C GLY A 474 39.86 26.36 20.00
N GLU A 475 40.56 25.29 19.67
CA GLU A 475 40.29 24.48 18.48
C GLU A 475 40.13 23.01 18.85
N PHE A 476 39.33 22.29 18.07
CA PHE A 476 39.25 20.85 18.19
C PHE A 476 40.48 20.24 17.52
N CYS A 477 41.33 19.57 18.30
CA CYS A 477 42.63 19.11 17.83
C CYS A 477 42.90 17.65 18.20
N GLN A 478 43.92 17.10 17.56
CA GLN A 478 44.48 15.81 17.90
C GLN A 478 45.55 15.94 18.99
N PHE A 479 45.59 14.99 19.93
CA PHE A 479 46.57 14.92 21.01
C PHE A 479 47.11 13.50 21.19
N LYS A 480 48.32 13.39 21.72
CA LYS A 480 48.98 12.11 22.00
C LYS A 480 49.18 11.95 23.51
N ILE A 481 49.06 10.70 23.98
CA ILE A 481 49.40 10.32 25.35
C ILE A 481 50.65 9.45 25.28
N PHE A 482 51.69 9.81 26.03
CA PHE A 482 52.94 9.06 26.09
C PHE A 482 53.41 8.89 27.54
N ASN A 483 54.18 7.82 27.78
CA ASN A 483 54.66 7.51 29.12
C ASN A 483 56.06 8.10 29.31
N ARG A 484 56.25 8.87 30.39
CA ARG A 484 57.55 9.37 30.84
C ARG A 484 57.84 8.79 32.23
N GLY A 485 58.40 7.59 32.26
CA GLY A 485 58.56 6.83 33.51
C GLY A 485 57.22 6.21 33.95
N LEU A 486 56.77 6.54 35.17
CA LEU A 486 55.47 6.12 35.73
C LEU A 486 54.35 7.15 35.46
N GLU A 487 54.69 8.34 34.95
CA GLU A 487 53.75 9.43 34.68
C GLU A 487 53.36 9.44 33.20
N LYS A 488 52.09 9.77 32.93
CA LYS A 488 51.57 9.98 31.58
C LYS A 488 51.58 11.48 31.27
N CYS A 489 52.24 11.84 30.17
CA CYS A 489 52.26 13.18 29.64
C CYS A 489 51.34 13.26 28.41
N ILE A 490 50.76 14.44 28.17
CA ILE A 490 49.88 14.70 27.04
C ILE A 490 50.50 15.75 26.16
N GLU A 491 50.58 15.46 24.86
CA GLU A 491 51.18 16.34 23.87
C GLU A 491 50.14 16.77 22.84
N VAL A 492 50.05 18.07 22.61
CA VAL A 492 49.35 18.69 21.48
C VAL A 492 50.41 19.42 20.65
N ASN A 493 50.50 19.09 19.36
CA ASN A 493 51.41 19.75 18.41
C ASN A 493 52.88 19.86 18.88
N GLY A 494 53.44 18.84 19.54
CA GLY A 494 54.83 18.85 20.01
C GLY A 494 55.05 19.52 21.37
N LYS A 495 54.01 20.06 22.01
CA LYS A 495 54.07 20.70 23.34
C LYS A 495 53.33 19.87 24.38
N GLU A 496 53.95 19.69 25.54
CA GLU A 496 53.31 19.10 26.71
C GLU A 496 52.25 20.05 27.27
N VAL A 497 51.05 19.55 27.52
CA VAL A 497 49.88 20.34 27.94
C VAL A 497 49.16 19.67 29.12
N GLU A 498 48.48 20.49 29.92
CA GLU A 498 47.64 20.01 31.02
C GLU A 498 46.28 19.55 30.46
N ILE A 499 45.78 18.38 30.88
CA ILE A 499 44.42 17.93 30.54
C ILE A 499 43.46 18.22 31.70
N LYS A 500 42.29 18.77 31.38
CA LYS A 500 41.20 19.00 32.33
C LYS A 500 39.92 18.36 31.85
N ASP A 501 39.15 17.85 32.80
CA ASP A 501 37.71 17.66 32.57
C ASP A 501 37.06 19.04 32.39
N ILE A 502 35.93 19.11 31.69
CA ILE A 502 35.15 20.33 31.49
C ILE A 502 34.62 20.88 32.82
N GLU A 503 34.43 20.01 33.83
CA GLU A 503 34.16 20.44 35.22
C GLU A 503 35.39 21.01 35.95
N LYS A 504 36.49 21.26 35.21
CA LYS A 504 37.74 21.92 35.66
C LYS A 504 38.56 21.13 36.68
N ASN A 505 38.33 19.82 36.81
CA ASN A 505 39.20 18.93 37.57
C ASN A 505 40.40 18.49 36.72
N ILE A 506 41.61 18.63 37.25
CA ILE A 506 42.83 18.09 36.65
C ILE A 506 42.69 16.56 36.69
N LEU A 507 42.78 15.91 35.52
CA LEU A 507 42.72 14.45 35.47
C LEU A 507 44.06 13.88 35.94
N ASN A 508 44.02 12.97 36.91
CA ASN A 508 45.22 12.29 37.39
C ASN A 508 45.58 11.10 36.48
N SER A 509 46.77 10.52 36.68
CA SER A 509 47.25 9.38 35.86
C SER A 509 46.24 8.22 35.79
N SER A 510 45.52 7.93 36.88
CA SER A 510 44.46 6.89 36.95
C SER A 510 43.22 7.21 36.10
N ASP A 511 42.88 8.49 35.96
CA ASP A 511 41.74 8.92 35.13
C ASP A 511 42.12 8.82 33.65
N ILE A 512 43.38 9.11 33.33
CA ILE A 512 43.98 8.93 32.00
C ILE A 512 44.11 7.43 31.66
N ASP A 513 44.27 6.54 32.65
CA ASP A 513 44.21 5.07 32.48
C ASP A 513 42.81 4.57 32.09
N ASN A 514 41.77 5.11 32.72
CA ASN A 514 40.37 4.78 32.42
C ASN A 514 39.92 5.23 31.02
N LEU A 515 40.69 6.13 30.37
CA LEU A 515 40.48 6.49 28.97
C LEU A 515 40.82 5.35 27.97
N ASN A 516 41.05 4.11 28.44
CA ASN A 516 41.30 2.87 27.67
C ASN A 516 42.30 3.06 26.51
N VAL A 517 43.57 2.68 26.73
CA VAL A 517 44.63 2.87 25.72
C VAL A 517 45.21 1.52 25.30
N PRO A 518 45.48 1.34 23.99
CA PRO A 518 46.89 1.36 23.58
C PRO A 518 47.15 2.35 22.42
N SER A 519 48.14 3.23 22.62
CA SER A 519 48.84 4.02 21.59
C SER A 519 48.01 4.57 20.42
N SER A 520 47.13 5.55 20.65
CA SER A 520 46.44 6.24 19.56
C SER A 520 46.28 7.72 19.82
N ILE A 521 46.46 8.49 18.75
CA ILE A 521 46.09 9.90 18.65
C ILE A 521 44.60 10.02 19.05
N LYS A 522 44.30 10.88 20.02
CA LYS A 522 42.95 11.20 20.48
C LYS A 522 42.56 12.60 20.06
N GLU A 523 41.30 12.97 20.24
CA GLU A 523 40.79 14.29 19.86
C GLU A 523 40.13 14.96 21.05
N GLY A 524 40.29 16.27 21.18
CA GLY A 524 39.76 17.09 22.29
C GLY A 524 39.81 18.57 21.96
N PHE A 525 39.40 19.41 22.90
CA PHE A 525 39.35 20.86 22.72
C PHE A 525 40.59 21.51 23.35
N PHE A 526 41.45 22.09 22.52
CA PHE A 526 42.69 22.71 22.98
C PHE A 526 42.55 24.23 23.03
N ASP A 527 42.73 24.76 24.24
CA ASP A 527 42.88 26.19 24.52
C ASP A 527 44.37 26.54 24.46
N GLU A 528 44.78 27.12 23.34
CA GLU A 528 46.18 27.50 23.12
C GLU A 528 46.62 28.63 24.07
N GLN A 529 45.72 29.54 24.44
CA GLN A 529 46.04 30.69 25.28
C GLN A 529 46.47 30.25 26.69
N ASN A 530 45.76 29.27 27.23
CA ASN A 530 46.05 28.72 28.56
C ASN A 530 46.93 27.45 28.50
N SER A 531 47.22 26.93 27.30
CA SER A 531 47.93 25.66 27.09
C SER A 531 47.26 24.49 27.82
N VAL A 532 45.93 24.45 27.78
CA VAL A 532 45.09 23.43 28.44
C VAL A 532 44.28 22.68 27.38
N LEU A 533 44.26 21.35 27.50
CA LEU A 533 43.38 20.48 26.73
C LEU A 533 42.15 20.12 27.59
N TYR A 534 40.97 20.50 27.15
CA TYR A 534 39.71 20.06 27.75
C TYR A 534 39.21 18.79 27.05
N TYR A 535 38.90 17.77 27.85
CA TYR A 535 38.37 16.51 27.34
C TYR A 535 37.11 16.10 28.10
N ASP A 536 36.02 16.01 27.36
CA ASP A 536 34.80 15.32 27.79
C ASP A 536 34.42 14.31 26.71
N ARG A 537 34.05 13.10 27.14
CA ARG A 537 33.79 11.99 26.22
C ARG A 537 32.58 12.25 25.32
N GLN A 538 31.52 12.84 25.87
CA GLN A 538 30.27 13.04 25.15
C GLN A 538 30.38 14.19 24.15
N LEU A 539 30.95 15.32 24.57
CA LEU A 539 31.24 16.46 23.69
C LEU A 539 32.25 16.12 22.61
N THR A 540 33.25 15.31 22.91
CA THR A 540 34.17 14.81 21.88
C THR A 540 33.43 13.96 20.84
N ALA A 541 32.48 13.13 21.27
CA ALA A 541 31.67 12.32 20.36
C ALA A 541 30.74 13.18 19.49
N VAL A 542 30.12 14.22 20.06
CA VAL A 542 29.30 15.19 19.32
C VAL A 542 30.15 15.94 18.29
N ALA A 543 31.28 16.51 18.70
CA ALA A 543 32.18 17.25 17.82
C ALA A 543 32.64 16.41 16.63
N LYS A 544 33.05 15.15 16.87
CA LYS A 544 33.40 14.19 15.81
C LYS A 544 32.26 13.97 14.81
N LYS A 545 31.03 13.75 15.29
CA LYS A 545 29.87 13.57 14.42
C LYS A 545 29.52 14.85 13.66
N LEU A 546 29.64 16.01 14.29
CA LEU A 546 29.42 17.32 13.64
C LEU A 546 30.42 17.59 12.53
N ILE A 547 31.71 17.25 12.72
CA ILE A 547 32.73 17.36 11.66
C ILE A 547 32.31 16.53 10.44
N ASN A 548 31.95 15.27 10.63
CA ASN A 548 31.50 14.38 9.55
C ASN A 548 30.18 14.88 8.91
N PHE A 549 29.25 15.38 9.71
CA PHE A 549 27.99 15.95 9.24
C PHE A 549 28.21 17.18 8.35
N ASN A 550 29.03 18.13 8.80
CA ASN A 550 29.33 19.36 8.05
C ASN A 550 30.09 19.06 6.75
N GLN A 551 30.93 18.03 6.71
CA GLN A 551 31.59 17.59 5.47
C GLN A 551 30.58 17.04 4.45
N LYS A 552 29.56 16.32 4.91
CA LYS A 552 28.58 15.65 4.03
C LYS A 552 27.43 16.53 3.60
N ILE A 553 27.02 17.50 4.42
CA ILE A 553 25.82 18.30 4.14
C ILE A 553 25.97 19.19 2.90
N GLU A 554 27.21 19.56 2.55
CA GLU A 554 27.50 20.38 1.37
C GLU A 554 27.05 19.74 0.05
N ASP A 555 26.91 18.41 0.02
CA ASP A 555 26.47 17.66 -1.17
C ASP A 555 24.94 17.65 -1.37
N TYR A 556 24.16 18.21 -0.43
CA TYR A 556 22.69 18.18 -0.45
C TYR A 556 22.09 19.49 -0.99
N TYR A 557 22.00 19.61 -2.32
CA TYR A 557 21.63 20.85 -3.02
C TYR A 557 20.11 21.09 -3.21
N LEU A 558 19.24 20.14 -2.84
CA LEU A 558 17.80 20.22 -3.10
C LEU A 558 17.09 21.20 -2.16
N THR A 559 17.08 22.48 -2.51
CA THR A 559 16.31 23.50 -1.79
C THR A 559 14.86 23.56 -2.25
N TYR A 560 13.99 24.10 -1.39
CA TYR A 560 12.58 24.29 -1.69
C TYR A 560 12.37 25.14 -2.95
N GLU A 561 13.09 26.26 -3.09
CA GLU A 561 13.00 27.13 -4.28
C GLU A 561 13.43 26.44 -5.58
N VAL A 562 14.46 25.58 -5.53
CA VAL A 562 14.91 24.81 -6.70
C VAL A 562 13.83 23.86 -7.19
N LEU A 563 13.10 23.20 -6.30
CA LEU A 563 12.01 22.29 -6.67
C LEU A 563 10.74 23.05 -7.05
N LYS A 564 10.36 24.06 -6.26
CA LYS A 564 9.18 24.90 -6.49
C LYS A 564 9.17 25.47 -7.91
N SER A 565 10.29 26.03 -8.36
CA SER A 565 10.45 26.59 -9.72
C SER A 565 10.25 25.58 -10.87
N LYS A 566 10.20 24.26 -10.58
CA LYS A 566 10.06 23.18 -11.58
C LYS A 566 8.81 22.32 -11.38
N SER A 567 8.09 22.55 -10.29
CA SER A 567 7.12 21.59 -9.74
C SER A 567 5.76 21.57 -10.42
N ASP A 568 5.20 22.74 -10.73
CA ASP A 568 3.79 22.87 -11.11
C ASP A 568 3.47 22.23 -12.49
N THR A 569 4.47 21.83 -13.28
CA THR A 569 4.27 21.10 -14.56
C THR A 569 5.34 20.04 -14.85
N SER A 570 6.63 20.40 -14.84
CA SER A 570 7.70 19.51 -15.32
C SER A 570 7.95 18.31 -14.40
N LEU A 571 8.13 18.53 -13.09
CA LEU A 571 8.36 17.41 -12.16
C LEU A 571 7.14 16.49 -12.05
N LYS A 572 5.92 17.04 -12.07
CA LYS A 572 4.70 16.23 -12.09
C LYS A 572 4.65 15.32 -13.33
N SER A 573 4.99 15.86 -14.49
CA SER A 573 5.08 15.07 -15.74
C SER A 573 6.09 13.92 -15.64
N ILE A 574 7.20 14.10 -14.91
CA ILE A 574 8.16 13.01 -14.64
C ILE A 574 7.53 11.96 -13.72
N ILE A 575 6.83 12.36 -12.68
CA ILE A 575 6.15 11.43 -11.77
C ILE A 575 5.10 10.62 -12.50
N ASP A 576 4.27 11.27 -13.31
CA ASP A 576 3.25 10.61 -14.11
C ASP A 576 3.89 9.66 -15.14
N LEU A 577 5.06 10.01 -15.67
CA LEU A 577 5.84 9.14 -16.56
C LEU A 577 6.38 7.91 -15.82
N ILE A 578 6.92 8.06 -14.62
CA ILE A 578 7.38 6.94 -13.78
C ILE A 578 6.20 6.03 -13.44
N ALA A 579 5.05 6.62 -13.07
CA ALA A 579 3.83 5.89 -12.76
C ALA A 579 3.35 5.06 -13.98
N ALA A 580 3.36 5.66 -15.17
CA ALA A 580 2.97 5.00 -16.41
C ALA A 580 3.89 3.80 -16.75
N ILE A 581 5.19 3.90 -16.46
CA ILE A 581 6.19 2.84 -16.72
C ILE A 581 6.09 1.68 -15.71
N LYS A 582 5.57 1.95 -14.51
CA LYS A 582 5.47 1.06 -13.35
C LYS A 582 6.83 0.60 -12.81
N LEU A 583 7.03 0.76 -11.51
CA LEU A 583 8.22 0.26 -10.83
C LEU A 583 8.12 -1.25 -10.56
N ASP A 584 9.24 -1.91 -10.30
CA ASP A 584 9.24 -3.30 -9.82
C ASP A 584 8.51 -3.42 -8.47
N SER A 585 7.90 -4.59 -8.21
CA SER A 585 7.09 -4.85 -7.00
C SER A 585 7.83 -4.50 -5.71
N ILE A 586 9.15 -4.74 -5.66
CA ILE A 586 10.00 -4.46 -4.51
C ILE A 586 9.84 -3.03 -3.99
N ASN A 587 9.60 -2.06 -4.87
CA ASN A 587 9.41 -0.65 -4.48
C ASN A 587 8.15 -0.45 -3.64
N TYR A 588 7.11 -1.23 -3.92
CA TYR A 588 5.86 -1.22 -3.18
C TYR A 588 5.94 -2.13 -1.96
N ASP A 589 6.56 -3.31 -2.11
CA ASP A 589 6.74 -4.32 -1.05
C ASP A 589 7.49 -3.76 0.16
N VAL A 590 8.57 -2.98 -0.08
CA VAL A 590 9.39 -2.33 0.97
C VAL A 590 8.58 -1.43 1.88
N PHE A 591 7.59 -0.73 1.32
CA PHE A 591 6.69 0.13 2.07
C PHE A 591 5.36 -0.55 2.37
N SER A 592 5.24 -1.86 2.12
CA SER A 592 4.08 -2.72 2.37
C SER A 592 2.81 -2.28 1.61
N VAL A 593 3.01 -1.81 0.38
CA VAL A 593 1.97 -1.27 -0.50
C VAL A 593 1.66 -2.26 -1.61
N SER A 594 0.39 -2.36 -2.02
CA SER A 594 0.06 -3.11 -3.22
C SER A 594 0.49 -2.32 -4.47
N PRO A 595 1.12 -2.96 -5.48
CA PRO A 595 1.46 -2.29 -6.74
C PRO A 595 0.27 -1.66 -7.50
N MET A 596 -0.98 -1.96 -7.10
CA MET A 596 -2.20 -1.37 -7.67
C MET A 596 -2.67 -0.10 -6.93
N GLU A 597 -2.11 0.22 -5.75
CA GLU A 597 -2.40 1.46 -5.04
C GLU A 597 -1.51 2.60 -5.58
N GLU A 598 -2.10 3.77 -5.87
CA GLU A 598 -1.37 4.97 -6.34
C GLU A 598 -0.48 5.53 -5.22
N ALA A 599 0.75 5.01 -5.13
CA ALA A 599 1.72 5.41 -4.12
C ALA A 599 2.62 6.56 -4.61
N GLU A 600 2.02 7.71 -4.95
CA GLU A 600 2.74 8.86 -5.52
C GLU A 600 3.93 9.31 -4.64
N SER A 601 3.81 9.17 -3.32
CA SER A 601 4.89 9.48 -2.37
C SER A 601 6.16 8.65 -2.60
N ILE A 602 6.04 7.39 -3.02
CA ILE A 602 7.19 6.52 -3.36
C ILE A 602 7.89 7.05 -4.61
N LEU A 603 7.13 7.50 -5.60
CA LEU A 603 7.67 8.04 -6.85
C LEU A 603 8.44 9.34 -6.59
N TRP A 604 7.86 10.24 -5.80
CA TRP A 604 8.53 11.45 -5.35
C TRP A 604 9.80 11.12 -4.55
N TYR A 605 9.73 10.16 -3.63
CA TYR A 605 10.86 9.73 -2.81
C TYR A 605 12.04 9.26 -3.70
N LYS A 606 11.78 8.41 -4.69
CA LYS A 606 12.83 7.95 -5.62
C LYS A 606 13.39 9.08 -6.48
N LEU A 607 12.54 9.98 -6.97
CA LEU A 607 12.98 11.13 -7.78
C LEU A 607 13.89 12.06 -6.98
N MET A 608 13.55 12.35 -5.71
CA MET A 608 14.39 13.19 -4.84
C MET A 608 15.72 12.50 -4.54
N TRP A 609 15.71 11.21 -4.21
CA TRP A 609 16.93 10.42 -4.01
C TRP A 609 17.82 10.36 -5.25
N HIS A 610 17.23 10.25 -6.44
CA HIS A 610 17.97 10.32 -7.69
C HIS A 610 18.73 11.63 -7.82
N PHE A 611 18.09 12.77 -7.58
CA PHE A 611 18.77 14.06 -7.68
C PHE A 611 19.90 14.22 -6.65
N VAL A 612 19.69 13.76 -5.41
CA VAL A 612 20.69 13.84 -4.34
C VAL A 612 21.90 12.97 -4.61
N ILE A 613 21.70 11.68 -4.89
CA ILE A 613 22.81 10.74 -5.12
C ILE A 613 23.59 11.09 -6.39
N MET A 614 22.93 11.70 -7.37
CA MET A 614 23.60 12.20 -8.57
C MET A 614 24.30 13.56 -8.37
N GLY A 615 24.13 14.20 -7.20
CA GLY A 615 24.74 15.49 -6.87
C GLY A 615 24.23 16.65 -7.74
N TRP A 616 22.98 16.58 -8.18
CA TRP A 616 22.43 17.51 -9.16
C TRP A 616 22.00 18.85 -8.55
N LYS A 617 22.50 19.94 -9.12
CA LYS A 617 22.04 21.30 -8.86
C LYS A 617 20.92 21.66 -9.82
N SER A 618 20.37 22.87 -9.68
CA SER A 618 19.26 23.37 -10.50
C SER A 618 19.50 23.21 -12.01
N GLU A 619 20.73 23.45 -12.49
CA GLU A 619 21.10 23.31 -13.90
C GLU A 619 21.04 21.87 -14.39
N GLN A 620 21.59 20.91 -13.63
CA GLN A 620 21.53 19.50 -13.98
C GLN A 620 20.07 18.99 -13.97
N ILE A 621 19.26 19.43 -13.01
CA ILE A 621 17.83 19.09 -13.00
C ILE A 621 17.13 19.64 -14.26
N ASN A 622 17.42 20.88 -14.67
CA ASN A 622 16.88 21.43 -15.92
C ASN A 622 17.30 20.62 -17.15
N SER A 623 18.57 20.22 -17.21
CA SER A 623 19.09 19.36 -18.28
C SER A 623 18.41 17.99 -18.30
N PHE A 624 18.14 17.40 -17.13
CA PHE A 624 17.38 16.16 -17.02
C PHE A 624 15.93 16.32 -17.51
N LEU A 625 15.26 17.40 -17.11
CA LEU A 625 13.91 17.72 -17.55
C LEU A 625 13.85 17.95 -19.07
N ASP A 626 14.80 18.70 -19.65
CA ASP A 626 14.88 18.88 -21.10
C ASP A 626 15.07 17.53 -21.80
N LEU A 627 16.03 16.73 -21.32
CA LEU A 627 16.31 15.41 -21.87
C LEU A 627 15.05 14.54 -21.88
N VAL A 628 14.35 14.40 -20.75
CA VAL A 628 13.22 13.48 -20.61
C VAL A 628 11.96 14.01 -21.29
N LEU A 629 11.60 15.27 -21.09
CA LEU A 629 10.29 15.80 -21.51
C LEU A 629 10.29 16.40 -22.92
N ASN A 630 11.41 16.98 -23.35
CA ASN A 630 11.47 17.69 -24.63
C ASN A 630 12.24 16.91 -25.72
N ARG A 631 13.23 16.10 -25.35
CA ARG A 631 14.06 15.34 -26.31
C ARG A 631 13.62 13.89 -26.50
N HIS A 632 12.83 13.34 -25.58
CA HIS A 632 12.13 12.07 -25.79
C HIS A 632 10.66 12.33 -26.10
N TYR A 633 10.07 11.48 -26.95
CA TYR A 633 8.63 11.48 -27.13
C TYR A 633 7.95 10.74 -25.97
N THR A 634 7.24 11.46 -25.12
CA THR A 634 6.49 10.93 -23.97
C THR A 634 5.02 10.63 -24.30
N GLY A 635 4.53 11.05 -25.47
CA GLY A 635 3.12 10.87 -25.87
C GLY A 635 2.68 9.42 -25.89
N CYS A 636 3.55 8.50 -26.28
CA CYS A 636 3.31 7.06 -26.18
C CYS A 636 2.99 6.60 -24.75
N ALA A 637 3.53 7.24 -23.70
CA ALA A 637 3.30 6.83 -22.32
C ALA A 637 2.18 7.62 -21.62
N LEU A 638 2.09 8.93 -21.90
CA LEU A 638 1.20 9.85 -21.16
C LEU A 638 -0.08 10.22 -21.92
N TYR A 639 -0.03 10.27 -23.26
CA TYR A 639 -1.08 10.87 -24.10
C TYR A 639 -1.50 9.93 -25.24
N TYR A 640 -1.55 8.63 -24.97
CA TYR A 640 -1.79 7.60 -25.99
C TYR A 640 -3.27 7.26 -26.21
N GLN A 641 -4.13 7.52 -25.21
CA GLN A 641 -5.48 6.94 -25.13
C GLN A 641 -6.33 7.19 -26.39
N ASP A 642 -6.34 8.43 -26.91
CA ASP A 642 -7.09 8.79 -28.11
C ASP A 642 -6.50 8.14 -29.36
N THR A 643 -5.18 8.20 -29.53
CA THR A 643 -4.48 7.59 -30.68
C THR A 643 -4.72 6.07 -30.71
N VAL A 644 -4.55 5.38 -29.58
CA VAL A 644 -4.78 3.95 -29.50
C VAL A 644 -6.26 3.62 -29.71
N SER A 645 -7.19 4.42 -29.19
CA SER A 645 -8.63 4.22 -29.41
C SER A 645 -9.01 4.33 -30.88
N ASN A 646 -8.50 5.33 -31.59
CA ASN A 646 -8.73 5.48 -33.03
C ASN A 646 -8.13 4.33 -33.82
N TRP A 647 -6.89 3.95 -33.49
CA TRP A 647 -6.22 2.78 -34.07
C TRP A 647 -7.03 1.49 -33.84
N TYR A 648 -7.52 1.26 -32.62
CA TYR A 648 -8.29 0.07 -32.25
C TYR A 648 -9.63 0.02 -33.01
N GLN A 649 -10.33 1.15 -33.14
CA GLN A 649 -11.54 1.24 -33.96
C GLN A 649 -11.27 0.97 -35.45
N SER A 650 -10.13 1.45 -35.97
CA SER A 650 -9.67 1.18 -37.34
C SER A 650 -9.44 -0.31 -37.55
N VAL A 651 -8.74 -0.96 -36.62
CA VAL A 651 -8.46 -2.40 -36.64
C VAL A 651 -9.74 -3.23 -36.54
N ASN A 652 -10.70 -2.85 -35.69
CA ASN A 652 -11.98 -3.56 -35.59
C ASN A 652 -12.77 -3.55 -36.89
N LYS A 653 -12.71 -2.47 -37.67
CA LYS A 653 -13.29 -2.44 -39.03
C LYS A 653 -12.59 -3.43 -39.96
N MET A 654 -11.25 -3.52 -39.89
CA MET A 654 -10.49 -4.49 -40.68
C MET A 654 -10.82 -5.94 -40.32
N ILE A 655 -11.05 -6.25 -39.03
CA ILE A 655 -11.44 -7.58 -38.56
C ILE A 655 -12.83 -7.99 -39.03
N SER A 656 -13.73 -7.02 -39.23
CA SER A 656 -15.09 -7.30 -39.71
C SER A 656 -15.16 -7.76 -41.17
N ASP A 657 -14.07 -7.63 -41.93
CA ASP A 657 -13.95 -8.15 -43.29
C ASP A 657 -13.38 -9.59 -43.24
N ASP A 658 -14.21 -10.57 -43.63
CA ASP A 658 -13.86 -11.99 -43.62
C ASP A 658 -12.69 -12.35 -44.55
N SER A 659 -12.27 -11.45 -45.46
CA SER A 659 -11.11 -11.64 -46.34
C SER A 659 -9.79 -11.15 -45.74
N ASN A 660 -9.82 -10.61 -44.52
CA ASN A 660 -8.64 -10.13 -43.80
C ASN A 660 -8.20 -11.14 -42.74
N LEU A 661 -6.89 -11.40 -42.69
CA LEU A 661 -6.23 -12.15 -41.64
C LEU A 661 -5.44 -11.20 -40.75
N VAL A 662 -5.91 -10.96 -39.51
CA VAL A 662 -5.34 -9.95 -38.60
C VAL A 662 -4.63 -10.60 -37.44
N PHE A 663 -3.36 -10.27 -37.20
CA PHE A 663 -2.59 -10.79 -36.06
C PHE A 663 -1.55 -9.78 -35.54
N THR A 664 -1.10 -9.98 -34.30
CA THR A 664 -0.06 -9.16 -33.65
C THR A 664 1.33 -9.68 -33.99
N LYS A 665 2.30 -8.77 -34.13
CA LYS A 665 3.71 -9.16 -34.34
C LYS A 665 4.33 -9.91 -33.14
N GLU A 666 3.84 -9.67 -31.92
CA GLU A 666 4.37 -10.21 -30.66
C GLU A 666 3.32 -11.08 -29.92
N LYS A 667 3.77 -11.99 -29.05
CA LYS A 667 2.87 -12.84 -28.23
C LYS A 667 2.10 -12.00 -27.21
N LYS A 668 0.85 -12.41 -26.93
CA LYS A 668 0.09 -11.97 -25.75
C LYS A 668 0.74 -12.43 -24.43
N GLN A 669 1.82 -11.76 -24.03
CA GLN A 669 2.53 -11.95 -22.76
C GLN A 669 3.12 -10.62 -22.30
N ASP A 670 2.25 -9.73 -21.84
CA ASP A 670 2.62 -8.50 -21.16
C ASP A 670 3.38 -7.45 -21.99
N THR A 671 3.17 -7.45 -23.32
CA THR A 671 3.80 -6.47 -24.23
C THR A 671 3.15 -5.09 -24.12
N THR A 672 3.83 -4.06 -24.64
CA THR A 672 3.26 -2.69 -24.68
C THR A 672 1.94 -2.65 -25.47
N LEU A 673 1.88 -3.34 -26.62
CA LEU A 673 0.67 -3.40 -27.46
C LEU A 673 -0.50 -4.09 -26.73
N ASP A 674 -0.23 -5.18 -26.03
CA ASP A 674 -1.26 -5.92 -25.29
C ASP A 674 -1.87 -5.09 -24.17
N ASN A 675 -1.06 -4.31 -23.46
CA ASN A 675 -1.54 -3.45 -22.38
C ASN A 675 -2.48 -2.36 -22.90
N TYR A 676 -2.11 -1.71 -24.01
CA TYR A 676 -2.99 -0.75 -24.67
C TYR A 676 -4.33 -1.35 -25.08
N ILE A 677 -4.31 -2.56 -25.65
CA ILE A 677 -5.54 -3.28 -26.03
C ILE A 677 -6.35 -3.66 -24.78
N ALA A 678 -5.71 -4.14 -23.72
CA ALA A 678 -6.36 -4.55 -22.48
C ALA A 678 -7.04 -3.37 -21.76
N GLU A 679 -6.40 -2.20 -21.71
CA GLU A 679 -7.00 -0.99 -21.11
C GLU A 679 -8.23 -0.53 -21.87
N ILE A 680 -8.16 -0.44 -23.20
CA ILE A 680 -9.29 -0.01 -24.03
C ILE A 680 -10.43 -1.03 -24.01
N THR A 681 -10.13 -2.32 -24.04
CA THR A 681 -11.19 -3.35 -23.95
C THR A 681 -11.88 -3.36 -22.59
N SER A 682 -11.14 -3.07 -21.52
CA SER A 682 -11.69 -2.92 -20.17
C SER A 682 -12.61 -1.71 -20.06
N SER A 683 -12.21 -0.56 -20.62
CA SER A 683 -13.04 0.65 -20.63
C SER A 683 -14.34 0.49 -21.44
N LEU A 684 -14.35 -0.44 -22.40
CA LEU A 684 -15.53 -0.80 -23.21
C LEU A 684 -16.38 -1.94 -22.63
N GLY A 685 -16.14 -2.38 -21.39
CA GLY A 685 -16.99 -3.35 -20.69
C GLY A 685 -16.64 -4.83 -20.96
N GLY A 686 -15.38 -5.16 -21.27
CA GLY A 686 -14.87 -6.52 -21.16
C GLY A 686 -15.20 -7.48 -22.33
N LYS A 687 -15.60 -6.96 -23.49
CA LYS A 687 -15.72 -7.80 -24.71
C LYS A 687 -14.31 -8.15 -25.22
N GLN A 688 -13.85 -9.40 -25.04
CA GLN A 688 -12.68 -9.94 -25.77
C GLN A 688 -12.93 -9.89 -27.29
N ALA A 689 -11.97 -9.78 -28.20
CA ALA A 689 -10.64 -9.14 -28.30
C ALA A 689 -10.32 -9.23 -29.82
N ILE A 690 -9.27 -8.57 -30.30
CA ILE A 690 -8.63 -8.95 -31.58
C ILE A 690 -8.22 -10.44 -31.42
N THR A 691 -8.91 -11.37 -32.11
CA THR A 691 -9.06 -12.80 -31.73
C THR A 691 -8.15 -13.79 -32.45
N GLN A 692 -7.16 -13.35 -33.24
CA GLN A 692 -6.20 -14.28 -33.83
C GLN A 692 -4.77 -13.87 -33.46
N THR A 693 -4.27 -14.46 -32.37
CA THR A 693 -2.87 -14.31 -31.95
C THR A 693 -1.99 -15.51 -32.27
N ASP A 694 -2.62 -16.66 -32.56
CA ASP A 694 -1.90 -17.87 -32.95
C ASP A 694 -2.39 -18.30 -34.34
N PHE A 695 -1.51 -18.19 -35.34
CA PHE A 695 -1.75 -18.66 -36.68
C PHE A 695 -1.57 -20.19 -36.73
N ASP A 696 -2.63 -20.90 -37.11
CA ASP A 696 -2.64 -22.36 -37.16
C ASP A 696 -2.35 -22.84 -38.58
N GLN A 697 -1.15 -23.40 -38.79
CA GLN A 697 -0.73 -23.95 -40.08
C GLN A 697 -1.71 -24.97 -40.65
N SER A 698 -2.39 -25.75 -39.80
CA SER A 698 -3.33 -26.77 -40.26
C SER A 698 -4.57 -26.20 -40.97
N LYS A 699 -4.82 -24.89 -40.79
CA LYS A 699 -5.95 -24.18 -41.40
C LYS A 699 -5.60 -23.51 -42.73
N VAL A 700 -4.34 -23.60 -43.17
CA VAL A 700 -3.86 -23.03 -44.43
C VAL A 700 -4.19 -23.96 -45.58
N ARG A 701 -4.76 -23.41 -46.66
CA ARG A 701 -5.02 -24.15 -47.89
C ARG A 701 -4.71 -23.27 -49.10
N LEU A 702 -3.99 -23.83 -50.08
CA LEU A 702 -3.60 -23.12 -51.31
C LEU A 702 -4.24 -23.81 -52.53
N GLU A 703 -5.24 -23.19 -53.13
CA GLU A 703 -5.96 -23.74 -54.29
C GLU A 703 -6.11 -22.68 -55.38
N ASN A 704 -5.88 -23.05 -56.64
CA ASN A 704 -6.06 -22.16 -57.81
C ASN A 704 -5.38 -20.77 -57.65
N ASN A 705 -4.15 -20.73 -57.13
CA ASN A 705 -3.42 -19.50 -56.81
C ASN A 705 -4.14 -18.56 -55.83
N LYS A 706 -4.95 -19.10 -54.92
CA LYS A 706 -5.58 -18.37 -53.82
C LYS A 706 -5.13 -18.92 -52.48
N PHE A 707 -5.08 -18.03 -51.49
CA PHE A 707 -4.80 -18.36 -50.10
C PHE A 707 -6.10 -18.46 -49.32
N TYR A 708 -6.29 -19.58 -48.63
CA TYR A 708 -7.40 -19.77 -47.69
C TYR A 708 -6.88 -20.00 -46.27
N TYR A 709 -7.56 -19.43 -45.29
CA TYR A 709 -7.37 -19.70 -43.87
C TYR A 709 -8.71 -20.05 -43.23
N ASN A 710 -8.81 -21.25 -42.64
CA ASN A 710 -10.05 -21.74 -42.01
C ASN A 710 -11.27 -21.65 -42.97
N GLU A 711 -11.08 -22.15 -44.20
CA GLU A 711 -12.07 -22.15 -45.30
C GLU A 711 -12.44 -20.77 -45.89
N ARG A 712 -11.81 -19.69 -45.44
CA ARG A 712 -12.06 -18.32 -45.95
C ARG A 712 -10.97 -17.88 -46.90
N GLU A 713 -11.33 -17.32 -48.05
CA GLU A 713 -10.37 -16.74 -48.99
C GLU A 713 -9.75 -15.48 -48.39
N ILE A 714 -8.44 -15.48 -48.19
CA ILE A 714 -7.70 -14.36 -47.64
C ILE A 714 -7.13 -13.52 -48.79
N LYS A 715 -7.44 -12.24 -48.77
CA LYS A 715 -6.93 -11.23 -49.74
C LYS A 715 -5.98 -10.24 -49.09
N THR A 716 -6.07 -10.08 -47.76
CA THR A 716 -5.21 -9.16 -47.01
C THR A 716 -4.72 -9.82 -45.74
N ILE A 717 -3.43 -9.66 -45.45
CA ILE A 717 -2.84 -9.98 -44.15
C ILE A 717 -2.54 -8.66 -43.44
N VAL A 718 -3.03 -8.49 -42.21
CA VAL A 718 -2.85 -7.28 -41.40
C VAL A 718 -2.01 -7.62 -40.17
N ILE A 719 -0.83 -6.99 -40.05
CA ILE A 719 0.09 -7.17 -38.94
C ILE A 719 0.00 -5.94 -38.02
N LEU A 720 -0.35 -6.18 -36.76
CA LEU A 720 -0.50 -5.15 -35.75
C LEU A 720 0.80 -4.96 -34.98
N VAL A 721 1.23 -3.70 -34.85
CA VAL A 721 2.43 -3.30 -34.10
C VAL A 721 2.16 -2.05 -33.27
N ASP A 722 2.86 -1.88 -32.15
CA ASP A 722 2.77 -0.65 -31.37
C ASP A 722 3.43 0.52 -32.13
N ASN A 723 4.65 0.34 -32.63
CA ASN A 723 5.34 1.37 -33.39
C ASN A 723 6.32 0.85 -34.44
N ILE A 724 6.69 1.76 -35.34
CA ILE A 724 7.74 1.55 -36.33
C ILE A 724 8.81 2.64 -36.14
N MET A 725 9.96 2.26 -35.57
CA MET A 725 11.08 3.17 -35.34
C MET A 725 12.06 3.21 -36.50
N GLY A 726 12.75 2.10 -36.79
CA GLY A 726 13.78 2.03 -37.83
C GLY A 726 13.55 0.94 -38.88
N GLY A 727 12.44 0.20 -38.78
CA GLY A 727 12.03 -0.80 -39.75
C GLY A 727 12.78 -2.14 -39.72
N THR A 728 14.01 -2.23 -39.21
CA THR A 728 14.83 -3.46 -39.26
C THR A 728 14.15 -4.68 -38.63
N SER A 729 13.65 -4.56 -37.40
CA SER A 729 12.93 -5.66 -36.73
C SER A 729 11.62 -6.02 -37.44
N LEU A 730 10.93 -5.04 -38.04
CA LEU A 730 9.75 -5.31 -38.86
C LEU A 730 10.12 -6.04 -40.16
N LYS A 731 11.20 -5.62 -40.83
CA LYS A 731 11.74 -6.26 -42.03
C LYS A 731 12.10 -7.71 -41.77
N ASN A 732 12.85 -7.97 -40.71
CA ASN A 732 13.27 -9.32 -40.33
C ASN A 732 12.06 -10.21 -40.06
N ALA A 733 11.05 -9.70 -39.34
CA ALA A 733 9.80 -10.42 -39.10
C ALA A 733 9.04 -10.70 -40.42
N LEU A 734 8.89 -9.71 -41.30
CA LEU A 734 8.24 -9.88 -42.61
C LEU A 734 8.96 -10.89 -43.50
N HIS A 735 10.29 -10.82 -43.57
CA HIS A 735 11.12 -11.78 -44.30
C HIS A 735 10.95 -13.18 -43.73
N HIS A 736 11.02 -13.30 -42.41
CA HIS A 736 10.82 -14.56 -41.71
C HIS A 736 9.43 -15.15 -41.97
N TYR A 737 8.38 -14.33 -42.03
CA TYR A 737 7.03 -14.81 -42.27
C TYR A 737 6.77 -15.19 -43.73
N PHE A 738 7.31 -14.44 -44.70
CA PHE A 738 6.85 -14.53 -46.09
C PHE A 738 7.92 -14.94 -47.12
N ILE A 739 9.20 -15.00 -46.75
CA ILE A 739 10.31 -15.32 -47.67
C ILE A 739 10.91 -16.68 -47.31
N ASN A 740 11.12 -17.52 -48.32
CA ASN A 740 11.76 -18.82 -48.13
C ASN A 740 13.28 -18.68 -47.93
N GLY A 741 13.87 -19.48 -47.03
CA GLY A 741 15.31 -19.46 -46.75
C GLY A 741 15.84 -18.25 -45.96
N SER A 742 14.96 -17.42 -45.41
CA SER A 742 15.33 -16.35 -44.46
C SER A 742 15.84 -16.93 -43.14
N GLU A 743 16.73 -16.22 -42.45
CA GLU A 743 17.19 -16.58 -41.10
C GLU A 743 16.00 -16.76 -40.12
N GLU A 744 16.18 -17.65 -39.13
CA GLU A 744 15.21 -17.79 -38.05
C GLU A 744 15.15 -16.50 -37.24
N ASP A 745 13.97 -15.89 -37.16
CA ASP A 745 13.74 -14.77 -36.28
C ASP A 745 13.44 -15.30 -34.87
N ILE A 746 13.89 -14.59 -33.84
CA ILE A 746 13.61 -14.92 -32.43
C ILE A 746 12.11 -14.98 -32.12
N HIS A 747 11.29 -14.47 -33.02
CA HIS A 747 9.83 -14.38 -32.99
C HIS A 747 9.12 -15.48 -33.82
N GLY A 748 9.83 -16.51 -34.30
CA GLY A 748 9.32 -17.53 -35.25
C GLY A 748 8.11 -18.38 -34.82
N LYS A 749 7.49 -18.09 -33.68
CA LYS A 749 6.28 -18.76 -33.18
C LYS A 749 4.97 -18.01 -33.48
N TYR A 750 4.99 -16.75 -33.92
CA TYR A 750 3.76 -15.92 -33.98
C TYR A 750 3.00 -16.03 -35.31
N PHE A 751 3.73 -16.23 -36.40
CA PHE A 751 3.16 -16.59 -37.68
C PHE A 751 4.00 -17.73 -38.28
N PRO A 752 3.80 -18.97 -37.81
CA PRO A 752 4.46 -20.14 -38.39
C PRO A 752 3.89 -20.31 -39.80
N CYS A 753 4.47 -19.64 -40.79
CA CYS A 753 3.96 -19.70 -42.15
C CYS A 753 4.29 -21.06 -42.77
N SER A 754 3.32 -21.68 -43.45
CA SER A 754 3.57 -22.93 -44.19
C SER A 754 4.68 -22.72 -45.22
N THR A 755 5.58 -23.69 -45.36
CA THR A 755 6.68 -23.68 -46.34
C THR A 755 6.14 -23.42 -47.75
N GLU A 756 4.99 -24.01 -48.07
CA GLU A 756 4.31 -23.90 -49.37
C GLU A 756 3.86 -22.46 -49.68
N LEU A 757 3.44 -21.68 -48.67
CA LEU A 757 3.06 -20.28 -48.83
C LEU A 757 4.29 -19.38 -49.04
N LYS A 758 5.41 -19.67 -48.37
CA LYS A 758 6.70 -18.99 -48.60
C LYS A 758 7.28 -19.29 -49.98
N GLU A 759 7.13 -20.52 -50.47
CA GLU A 759 7.60 -20.94 -51.80
C GLU A 759 6.79 -20.28 -52.93
N LYS A 760 5.45 -20.22 -52.81
CA LYS A 760 4.63 -19.54 -53.82
C LYS A 760 4.73 -18.02 -53.76
N GLY A 761 4.92 -17.45 -52.57
CA GLY A 761 4.95 -16.01 -52.34
C GLY A 761 3.56 -15.36 -52.40
N LEU A 762 3.30 -14.41 -51.51
CA LEU A 762 1.99 -13.77 -51.38
C LEU A 762 1.57 -12.97 -52.61
N LYS A 763 2.53 -12.38 -53.34
CA LYS A 763 2.24 -11.61 -54.55
C LYS A 763 1.62 -12.47 -55.65
N ASN A 764 2.08 -13.70 -55.81
CA ASN A 764 1.52 -14.66 -56.78
C ASN A 764 0.13 -15.16 -56.37
N LEU A 765 -0.21 -15.03 -55.09
CA LEU A 765 -1.51 -15.38 -54.52
C LEU A 765 -2.49 -14.19 -54.51
N ASN A 766 -2.10 -13.04 -55.08
CA ASN A 766 -2.86 -11.78 -55.02
C ASN A 766 -3.20 -11.32 -53.59
N VAL A 767 -2.34 -11.64 -52.61
CA VAL A 767 -2.53 -11.25 -51.21
C VAL A 767 -1.72 -10.00 -50.91
N LYS A 768 -2.37 -9.00 -50.32
CA LYS A 768 -1.73 -7.77 -49.83
C LYS A 768 -1.32 -7.91 -48.38
N VAL A 769 -0.25 -7.25 -47.99
CA VAL A 769 0.22 -7.17 -46.59
C VAL A 769 0.08 -5.73 -46.11
N ILE A 770 -0.63 -5.53 -45.01
CA ILE A 770 -0.76 -4.24 -44.33
C ILE A 770 -0.08 -4.36 -42.98
N VAL A 771 0.87 -3.47 -42.69
CA VAL A 771 1.35 -3.27 -41.32
C VAL A 771 0.60 -2.09 -40.74
N LYS A 772 -0.22 -2.37 -39.72
CA LYS A 772 -1.03 -1.37 -39.03
C LYS A 772 -0.37 -1.02 -37.70
N ALA A 773 0.32 0.12 -37.68
CA ALA A 773 1.03 0.65 -36.52
C ALA A 773 0.21 1.71 -35.80
N ILE A 774 0.38 1.83 -34.49
CA ILE A 774 -0.15 2.98 -33.77
C ILE A 774 0.73 4.20 -34.10
N TRP A 775 2.04 4.08 -33.91
CA TRP A 775 2.99 5.17 -34.20
C TRP A 775 4.05 4.81 -35.25
N SER A 776 4.51 5.78 -36.03
CA SER A 776 5.70 5.64 -36.90
C SER A 776 6.52 6.91 -36.94
N PHE A 777 7.84 6.81 -37.00
CA PHE A 777 8.67 7.99 -37.31
C PHE A 777 8.51 8.41 -38.77
N SER A 778 8.58 9.72 -39.01
CA SER A 778 8.35 10.29 -40.35
C SER A 778 9.35 9.76 -41.40
N ASP A 779 10.62 9.63 -41.05
CA ASP A 779 11.65 9.10 -41.97
C ASP A 779 11.44 7.64 -42.38
N VAL A 780 10.75 6.84 -41.56
CA VAL A 780 10.46 5.45 -41.92
C VAL A 780 9.24 5.35 -42.81
N LYS A 781 8.24 6.20 -42.59
CA LYS A 781 7.11 6.33 -43.52
C LYS A 781 7.62 6.74 -44.91
N ASP A 782 8.56 7.69 -44.95
CA ASP A 782 9.12 8.22 -46.19
C ASP A 782 10.09 7.22 -46.88
N ASN A 783 10.72 6.30 -46.13
CA ASN A 783 11.63 5.26 -46.65
C ASN A 783 11.04 3.84 -46.64
N ALA A 784 9.71 3.71 -46.64
CA ALA A 784 9.02 2.42 -46.61
C ALA A 784 9.45 1.48 -47.75
N GLU A 785 9.93 2.03 -48.88
CA GLU A 785 10.49 1.27 -50.00
C GLU A 785 11.61 0.30 -49.60
N SER A 786 12.40 0.63 -48.57
CA SER A 786 13.47 -0.26 -48.06
C SER A 786 12.97 -1.53 -47.35
N LEU A 787 11.67 -1.56 -47.01
CA LEU A 787 10.94 -2.68 -46.40
C LEU A 787 10.16 -3.50 -47.43
N ILE A 788 10.02 -3.00 -48.66
CA ILE A 788 9.27 -3.66 -49.73
C ILE A 788 10.16 -4.75 -50.35
N ASP A 789 9.66 -5.98 -50.34
CA ASP A 789 10.25 -7.08 -51.08
C ASP A 789 9.38 -7.39 -52.31
N SER A 790 10.00 -7.85 -53.39
CA SER A 790 9.28 -8.25 -54.60
C SER A 790 8.26 -9.37 -54.39
N SER A 791 8.37 -10.13 -53.28
CA SER A 791 7.57 -11.31 -52.95
C SER A 791 6.17 -11.00 -52.41
N PHE A 792 5.88 -9.77 -52.00
CA PHE A 792 4.58 -9.34 -51.46
C PHE A 792 4.30 -7.85 -51.71
N ASP A 793 3.04 -7.46 -51.76
CA ASP A 793 2.62 -6.04 -51.85
C ASP A 793 2.42 -5.49 -50.43
N LEU A 794 3.32 -4.61 -49.96
CA LEU A 794 3.33 -4.08 -48.60
C LEU A 794 2.76 -2.65 -48.55
N SER A 795 1.79 -2.43 -47.66
CA SER A 795 1.33 -1.11 -47.25
C SER A 795 1.57 -0.89 -45.75
N ILE A 796 2.01 0.31 -45.37
CA ILE A 796 2.20 0.68 -43.97
C ILE A 796 1.20 1.78 -43.62
N GLU A 797 0.33 1.48 -42.67
CA GLU A 797 -0.65 2.41 -42.14
C GLU A 797 -0.31 2.73 -40.69
N CYS A 798 -0.15 4.02 -40.38
CA CYS A 798 0.07 4.51 -39.03
C CYS A 798 -1.06 5.44 -38.62
N GLU A 799 -1.44 5.38 -37.34
CA GLU A 799 -2.42 6.32 -36.79
C GLU A 799 -1.77 7.68 -36.52
N GLU A 800 -0.54 7.68 -35.99
CA GLU A 800 0.20 8.89 -35.66
C GLU A 800 1.65 8.86 -36.17
N ILE A 801 2.13 10.01 -36.64
CA ILE A 801 3.52 10.19 -37.13
C ILE A 801 4.32 10.95 -36.08
N ILE A 802 5.39 10.34 -35.59
CA ILE A 802 6.34 10.95 -34.66
C ILE A 802 7.37 11.77 -35.45
N GLU A 803 7.59 13.01 -35.01
CA GLU A 803 8.57 13.91 -35.61
C GLU A 803 10.02 13.43 -35.44
N ASN A 804 10.85 13.69 -36.45
CA ASN A 804 12.28 13.36 -36.44
C ASN A 804 13.12 14.10 -35.38
N LYS A 805 12.56 15.11 -34.68
CA LYS A 805 13.27 15.84 -33.61
C LYS A 805 13.62 14.96 -32.41
N TYR A 806 12.91 13.84 -32.22
CA TYR A 806 13.16 12.84 -31.17
C TYR A 806 14.23 11.80 -31.57
N LYS A 807 15.10 12.14 -32.53
CA LYS A 807 16.25 11.33 -32.89
C LYS A 807 17.48 11.77 -32.13
N TRP A 808 18.41 10.84 -31.98
CA TRP A 808 19.71 11.12 -31.40
C TRP A 808 20.47 12.22 -32.17
N ASN A 809 20.96 13.21 -31.43
CA ASN A 809 21.76 14.30 -31.96
C ASN A 809 22.87 14.70 -30.95
N THR A 810 23.69 15.67 -31.33
CA THR A 810 24.82 16.15 -30.52
C THR A 810 24.37 16.79 -29.20
N ASP A 811 23.21 17.45 -29.17
CA ASP A 811 22.68 18.07 -27.95
C ASP A 811 22.32 17.01 -26.92
N ILE A 812 21.62 15.95 -27.34
CA ILE A 812 21.28 14.82 -26.47
C ILE A 812 22.54 14.16 -25.93
N LYS A 813 23.56 13.95 -26.79
CA LYS A 813 24.84 13.41 -26.35
C LYS A 813 25.46 14.29 -25.25
N THR A 814 25.55 15.59 -25.50
CA THR A 814 26.15 16.57 -24.57
C THR A 814 25.42 16.58 -23.23
N ILE A 815 24.08 16.64 -23.25
CA ILE A 815 23.25 16.60 -22.05
C ILE A 815 23.45 15.29 -21.28
N THR A 816 23.43 14.16 -21.99
CA THR A 816 23.59 12.83 -21.38
C THR A 816 24.98 12.66 -20.74
N GLU A 817 26.05 13.09 -21.43
CA GLU A 817 27.41 13.08 -20.88
C GLU A 817 27.54 14.01 -19.67
N SER A 818 26.88 15.17 -19.69
CA SER A 818 26.86 16.09 -18.55
C SER A 818 26.13 15.51 -17.33
N LEU A 819 25.07 14.73 -17.52
CA LEU A 819 24.29 14.15 -16.42
C LEU A 819 24.88 12.85 -15.88
N TYR A 820 25.42 12.00 -16.76
CA TYR A 820 25.76 10.62 -16.45
C TYR A 820 27.20 10.22 -16.80
N GLY A 821 28.00 11.13 -17.37
CA GLY A 821 29.41 10.94 -17.70
C GLY A 821 29.67 10.13 -18.98
N LYS A 822 28.68 9.36 -19.47
CA LYS A 822 28.78 8.57 -20.71
C LYS A 822 27.47 8.61 -21.48
N ALA A 823 27.58 8.59 -22.80
CA ALA A 823 26.46 8.55 -23.72
C ALA A 823 26.74 7.54 -24.84
N GLU A 824 25.80 6.64 -25.08
CA GLU A 824 25.84 5.73 -26.24
C GLU A 824 24.82 6.18 -27.28
N LYS A 825 25.12 5.95 -28.55
CA LYS A 825 24.26 6.40 -29.65
C LYS A 825 22.95 5.60 -29.71
N ALA A 826 21.82 6.25 -29.44
CA ALA A 826 20.51 5.75 -29.83
C ALA A 826 20.19 6.12 -31.28
N LYS A 827 19.19 5.50 -31.92
CA LYS A 827 18.65 5.99 -33.19
C LYS A 827 17.38 6.84 -32.97
N TYR A 828 16.50 6.40 -32.08
CA TYR A 828 15.20 7.03 -31.78
C TYR A 828 14.97 7.07 -30.25
N LEU A 829 14.28 8.09 -29.76
CA LEU A 829 14.09 8.39 -28.34
C LEU A 829 12.60 8.53 -27.98
N ILE A 830 12.02 7.48 -27.42
CA ILE A 830 10.61 7.44 -27.02
C ILE A 830 10.46 6.74 -25.67
N PHE A 831 9.44 7.10 -24.90
CA PHE A 831 9.00 6.39 -23.68
C PHE A 831 7.72 5.61 -23.96
N ARG A 832 7.59 4.38 -23.46
CA ARG A 832 6.37 3.55 -23.58
C ARG A 832 5.91 3.08 -22.18
N GLN A 833 4.66 2.65 -22.04
CA GLN A 833 4.10 2.19 -20.76
C GLN A 833 4.84 1.04 -20.06
N LYS A 834 5.64 0.23 -20.75
CA LYS A 834 6.46 -0.83 -20.11
C LYS A 834 7.91 -0.91 -20.60
N ASN A 835 8.20 -0.18 -21.67
CA ASN A 835 9.49 -0.18 -22.33
C ASN A 835 10.12 1.18 -22.24
N MET A 836 11.29 1.19 -21.63
CA MET A 836 12.12 2.37 -21.50
C MET A 836 12.65 2.89 -22.84
N PRO A 837 13.10 4.15 -22.86
CA PRO A 837 14.02 4.64 -23.88
C PRO A 837 15.29 3.79 -23.97
N CYS A 838 15.93 3.87 -25.15
CA CYS A 838 17.06 3.06 -25.56
C CYS A 838 18.16 2.94 -24.48
N LYS A 839 18.78 1.74 -24.38
CA LYS A 839 19.77 1.43 -23.33
C LYS A 839 20.94 2.41 -23.25
N SER A 840 21.13 3.10 -24.35
CA SER A 840 22.25 3.96 -24.66
C SER A 840 22.13 5.37 -24.06
N VAL A 841 20.94 5.78 -23.58
CA VAL A 841 20.70 7.15 -23.05
C VAL A 841 20.67 7.18 -21.53
N PHE A 842 20.03 6.20 -20.89
CA PHE A 842 19.98 6.10 -19.43
C PHE A 842 20.83 4.91 -18.96
N PRO A 843 21.83 5.13 -18.08
CA PRO A 843 22.70 4.06 -17.62
C PRO A 843 21.94 3.08 -16.72
N LYS A 844 22.49 1.86 -16.55
CA LYS A 844 21.83 0.76 -15.82
C LYS A 844 21.31 1.20 -14.44
N LYS A 845 22.09 1.97 -13.69
CA LYS A 845 21.71 2.49 -12.36
C LYS A 845 20.39 3.29 -12.33
N VAL A 846 20.01 3.92 -13.44
CA VAL A 846 18.75 4.68 -13.56
C VAL A 846 17.60 3.79 -14.02
N THR A 847 17.93 2.71 -14.73
CA THR A 847 16.95 1.82 -15.36
C THR A 847 16.64 0.56 -14.55
N ASP A 848 17.34 0.39 -13.44
CA ASP A 848 17.23 -0.75 -12.52
C ASP A 848 16.38 -0.31 -11.32
N THR A 849 15.07 -0.52 -11.40
CA THR A 849 14.12 0.04 -10.43
C THR A 849 14.17 -0.67 -9.06
N THR A 850 14.92 -1.75 -8.92
CA THR A 850 15.24 -2.33 -7.60
C THR A 850 16.18 -1.43 -6.79
N ASN A 851 16.96 -0.57 -7.45
CA ASN A 851 17.82 0.41 -6.78
C ASN A 851 17.04 1.64 -6.36
N LEU A 852 17.47 2.29 -5.28
CA LEU A 852 16.85 3.49 -4.72
C LEU A 852 16.67 4.60 -5.77
N ILE A 853 17.70 4.83 -6.60
CA ILE A 853 17.70 5.88 -7.64
C ILE A 853 17.16 5.45 -9.00
N GLY A 854 16.72 4.20 -9.14
CA GLY A 854 16.18 3.67 -10.39
C GLY A 854 14.80 4.27 -10.66
N LEU A 855 14.64 5.05 -11.73
CA LEU A 855 13.39 5.78 -12.00
C LEU A 855 12.52 5.10 -13.04
N PHE A 856 13.12 4.37 -13.96
CA PHE A 856 12.42 3.90 -15.14
C PHE A 856 12.65 2.39 -15.28
N ASN A 857 11.60 1.59 -15.27
CA ASN A 857 11.74 0.13 -15.30
C ASN A 857 11.96 -0.38 -16.72
N ARG A 858 13.00 -1.19 -16.93
CA ARG A 858 13.08 -2.10 -18.09
C ARG A 858 12.39 -3.40 -17.70
N SER A 859 11.07 -3.45 -17.87
CA SER A 859 10.37 -4.72 -17.83
C SER A 859 11.11 -5.69 -18.77
N LYS A 860 11.25 -6.96 -18.35
CA LYS A 860 12.02 -7.97 -19.07
C LYS A 860 11.40 -8.18 -20.47
N GLU A 861 11.80 -7.38 -21.46
CA GLU A 861 11.68 -7.75 -22.87
C GLU A 861 12.45 -9.06 -23.03
N LEU A 862 11.69 -10.16 -23.02
CA LEU A 862 12.03 -11.51 -23.44
C LEU A 862 13.51 -11.91 -23.20
N LYS A 863 13.72 -12.67 -22.13
CA LYS A 863 14.88 -13.57 -22.05
C LYS A 863 14.94 -14.50 -23.26
#